data_AF-A0A0F2N999-F1
#
_entry.id   AF-A0A0F2N999-F1
#
_cell.length_a   1.000
_cell.length_b   1.000
_cell.length_c   1.000
_cell.angle_alpha   90.00
_cell.angle_beta   90.00
_cell.angle_gamma   90.00
#
_symmetry.space_group_name_H-M   'P 1'
#
loop_
_entity.id
_entity.type
_entity.pdbx_description
1 polymer ?
#
loop_
_entity_poly.entity_id
_entity_poly.type
_entity_poly.pdbx_seq_one_letter_code
_entity_poly.pdbx_strand_id
1 'polypeptide(L)'
;MPLLKMWKSDKVCTLLHALDAEQTARYRRFRRLLEHNRTALTLQADLEQLYYDNRPFVPQVVEKKSLQMLLEVDGMVHALSGMTGKDYEPMFAVLRSIERTVKEEWSLLRRPNNKELLLPLARIGLEQTSLVGAKAANLAHIGNALGLSTPPGFAITTAACHEFLHETGLSEEIDSLLAELSDDDPTKLAEASRRIGERIMAMPLPEAIDKAIAGAATVFPAEGRLAVRSSAIGEDGDISFAGQYTSVLNVAISEVALAYRQVIASLYSASALSYRMHHGLDDRETPMGVLVLAMVQPQYSGVLYTADPTGEDDDSLRVSAVAGLGDQLVGGDASPELSLRLAKKTLALVAAVGWDGPFTDPPLFLRELADHALRLEAHFQRPIDIEWAVDLSGRLFFLQVRPLLIVADEDKGGNEVPLEYAGHPVLLQGGKCAAGGVVSGRVLQQRSISLETAAPPLEPDTILVTRTASTTFTPWVSKVKGIITDVGGTASHLASVAREFGVPALFDTKIATATLKDGDTITLWASQNLVYQGEVQDLLRGVRQTKRPIFNSSAHLRLQRLLDVISPLNLNDPNSATFAPENCRTLHDIVRYCHELSVRQMFNLGETIGYTRNAVRLKVNIPLILFALDMGGGLRPGLTTCDDINAHDVTSLPFTALWRGISYPGINWTSAIAVGAQDFLALMAAGVRPQDNTRLGGASYAILSADYLNLSVRFGYHFATVDALCGADAEQNYITMNFAGGAGAYHGRSLRIQFLADVLSRLGFEVTIKGDLLEASLLRLEQGAMESALDQLGRLLGTSRLLDMALKTPEQVATLSESFFRGKYDFLEPERADIPANFFLITGDWKNSDPGMEAGILQDGSRFVSSISIGVTQTMARFMGKRYQEFLDNVEAYCYFPLIIAKESNMKNGSAQVWVKPLAGTIDQAGGLAFAIRDWANYFVFRINALEDNAVLFEFRNGKRVERQSVDVAVAREQWHRLRIETQGRWIRAFLGDRQLIDYQAERNLVGYLGLWTKADSVALFKGLTVDLPDGRSHIFQSPR
;
A
#
# COMPACT_ATOMS: atom_id res chain seq x y z
N MET A 1 -37.76 -26.67 -63.24
CA MET A 1 -37.35 -25.25 -63.16
C MET A 1 -37.46 -24.78 -61.72
N PRO A 2 -36.33 -24.40 -61.09
CA PRO A 2 -36.27 -23.80 -59.76
C PRO A 2 -36.31 -22.27 -59.88
N LEU A 3 -37.23 -21.58 -59.18
CA LEU A 3 -37.25 -20.11 -59.21
C LEU A 3 -37.91 -19.42 -58.00
N LEU A 4 -37.82 -20.01 -56.79
CA LEU A 4 -38.30 -19.34 -55.55
C LEU A 4 -37.44 -19.62 -54.30
N LYS A 5 -36.14 -19.86 -54.48
CA LYS A 5 -35.12 -19.83 -53.41
C LYS A 5 -34.07 -18.75 -53.70
N MET A 6 -34.47 -17.49 -53.72
CA MET A 6 -33.53 -16.36 -53.70
C MET A 6 -34.23 -15.23 -52.95
N TRP A 7 -34.01 -15.20 -51.63
CA TRP A 7 -34.09 -14.04 -50.70
C TRP A 7 -34.15 -14.59 -49.25
N LYS A 8 -33.08 -15.27 -48.85
CA LYS A 8 -32.61 -15.21 -47.46
C LYS A 8 -31.30 -14.46 -47.56
N SER A 9 -31.22 -13.29 -46.95
CA SER A 9 -29.94 -12.65 -46.73
C SER A 9 -29.11 -13.59 -45.86
N ASP A 10 -27.94 -14.01 -46.35
CA ASP A 10 -26.95 -14.67 -45.53
C ASP A 10 -26.51 -13.67 -44.45
N LYS A 11 -27.06 -13.79 -43.24
CA LYS A 11 -26.56 -13.06 -42.07
C LYS A 11 -25.18 -13.63 -41.76
N VAL A 12 -24.14 -12.91 -42.15
CA VAL A 12 -22.76 -13.24 -41.75
C VAL A 12 -22.65 -13.07 -40.23
N CYS A 13 -22.60 -14.18 -39.51
CA CYS A 13 -22.43 -14.19 -38.06
C CYS A 13 -20.97 -13.87 -37.72
N THR A 14 -20.75 -12.89 -36.84
CA THR A 14 -19.43 -12.47 -36.38
C THR A 14 -19.26 -12.83 -34.90
N LEU A 15 -18.06 -13.28 -34.53
CA LEU A 15 -17.69 -13.56 -33.14
C LEU A 15 -17.70 -12.25 -32.33
N LEU A 16 -18.33 -12.28 -31.16
CA LEU A 16 -18.53 -11.09 -30.33
C LEU A 16 -17.30 -10.66 -29.53
N HIS A 17 -16.28 -11.52 -29.47
CA HIS A 17 -14.95 -11.16 -28.97
C HIS A 17 -14.09 -10.40 -30.00
N ALA A 18 -14.56 -10.18 -31.22
CA ALA A 18 -13.85 -9.38 -32.22
C ALA A 18 -14.10 -7.88 -31.95
N LEU A 19 -13.34 -7.31 -31.02
CA LEU A 19 -13.40 -5.88 -30.69
C LEU A 19 -12.97 -4.98 -31.86
N ASP A 20 -13.51 -3.75 -31.86
CA ASP A 20 -12.89 -2.64 -32.59
C ASP A 20 -11.58 -2.28 -31.88
N ALA A 21 -10.46 -2.27 -32.61
CA ALA A 21 -9.11 -2.21 -32.05
C ALA A 21 -8.88 -0.95 -31.19
N GLU A 22 -9.58 0.15 -31.52
CA GLU A 22 -9.47 1.44 -30.84
C GLU A 22 -10.00 1.37 -29.39
N GLN A 23 -11.12 0.69 -29.16
CA GLN A 23 -11.77 0.65 -27.84
C GLN A 23 -10.98 -0.23 -26.86
N THR A 24 -10.50 -1.38 -27.31
CA THR A 24 -9.59 -2.22 -26.50
C THR A 24 -8.30 -1.47 -26.16
N ALA A 25 -7.76 -0.69 -27.10
CA ALA A 25 -6.56 0.11 -26.87
C ALA A 25 -6.81 1.19 -25.80
N ARG A 26 -7.97 1.86 -25.81
CA ARG A 26 -8.34 2.87 -24.80
C ARG A 26 -8.49 2.25 -23.40
N TYR A 27 -9.15 1.11 -23.26
CA TYR A 27 -9.28 0.41 -21.97
C TYR A 27 -7.93 -0.07 -21.41
N ARG A 28 -7.04 -0.61 -22.26
CA ARG A 28 -5.67 -0.98 -21.85
C ARG A 28 -4.87 0.22 -21.34
N ARG A 29 -5.02 1.39 -22.00
CA ARG A 29 -4.39 2.64 -21.57
C ARG A 29 -4.94 3.12 -20.22
N PHE A 30 -6.25 2.98 -19.99
CA PHE A 30 -6.87 3.29 -18.70
C PHE A 30 -6.33 2.41 -17.56
N ARG A 31 -6.24 1.09 -17.76
CA ARG A 31 -5.62 0.15 -16.80
C ARG A 31 -4.20 0.56 -16.43
N ARG A 32 -3.38 0.84 -17.46
CA ARG A 32 -1.99 1.27 -17.27
C ARG A 32 -1.90 2.58 -16.48
N LEU A 33 -2.82 3.52 -16.71
CA LEU A 33 -2.90 4.75 -15.92
C LEU A 33 -3.20 4.48 -14.44
N LEU A 34 -4.11 3.55 -14.13
CA LEU A 34 -4.42 3.17 -12.75
C LEU A 34 -3.24 2.47 -12.04
N GLU A 35 -2.48 1.65 -12.77
CA GLU A 35 -1.24 1.04 -12.25
C GLU A 35 -0.20 2.11 -11.88
N HIS A 36 0.06 3.05 -12.79
CA HIS A 36 0.98 4.16 -12.53
C HIS A 36 0.50 5.05 -11.36
N ASN A 37 -0.79 5.35 -11.28
CA ASN A 37 -1.39 6.13 -10.19
C ASN A 37 -1.14 5.49 -8.82
N ARG A 38 -1.32 4.17 -8.70
CA ARG A 38 -1.09 3.44 -7.44
C ARG A 38 0.37 3.56 -7.01
N THR A 39 1.30 3.28 -7.93
CA THR A 39 2.74 3.34 -7.63
C THR A 39 3.17 4.75 -7.25
N ALA A 40 2.66 5.78 -7.93
CA ALA A 40 2.95 7.18 -7.62
C ALA A 40 2.49 7.59 -6.22
N LEU A 41 1.26 7.21 -5.80
CA LEU A 41 0.75 7.50 -4.46
C LEU A 41 1.53 6.77 -3.36
N THR A 42 1.94 5.52 -3.59
CA THR A 42 2.81 4.78 -2.64
C THR A 42 4.16 5.46 -2.49
N LEU A 43 4.81 5.84 -3.59
CA LEU A 43 6.11 6.53 -3.56
C LEU A 43 6.04 7.89 -2.85
N GLN A 44 4.94 8.64 -3.06
CA GLN A 44 4.71 9.89 -2.35
C GLN A 44 4.58 9.67 -0.85
N ALA A 45 3.76 8.71 -0.42
CA ALA A 45 3.57 8.39 1.00
C ALA A 45 4.89 7.95 1.65
N ASP A 46 5.70 7.13 0.97
CA ASP A 46 7.01 6.71 1.46
C ASP A 46 7.96 7.92 1.67
N LEU A 47 7.98 8.87 0.73
CA LEU A 47 8.82 10.08 0.82
C LEU A 47 8.36 11.01 1.96
N GLU A 48 7.05 11.18 2.12
CA GLU A 48 6.47 11.95 3.24
C GLU A 48 6.79 11.28 4.58
N GLN A 49 6.66 9.95 4.66
CA GLN A 49 6.99 9.19 5.85
C GLN A 49 8.47 9.34 6.24
N LEU A 50 9.40 9.26 5.28
CA LEU A 50 10.83 9.50 5.53
C LEU A 50 11.11 10.89 6.12
N TYR A 51 10.32 11.89 5.75
CA TYR A 51 10.45 13.25 6.28
C TYR A 51 9.88 13.38 7.70
N TYR A 52 8.72 12.78 7.98
CA TYR A 52 8.03 12.91 9.26
C TYR A 52 8.52 11.97 10.36
N ASP A 53 9.02 10.78 10.01
CA ASP A 53 9.36 9.73 10.99
C ASP A 53 10.62 10.06 11.83
N ASN A 54 11.33 11.16 11.54
CA ASN A 54 12.58 11.56 12.21
C ASN A 54 13.60 10.39 12.30
N ARG A 55 13.54 9.48 11.33
CA ARG A 55 14.42 8.32 11.24
C ARG A 55 15.62 8.66 10.34
N PRO A 56 16.82 8.15 10.69
CA PRO A 56 17.96 8.15 9.78
C PRO A 56 17.59 7.50 8.45
N PHE A 57 17.95 8.14 7.33
CA PHE A 57 17.76 7.57 5.99
C PHE A 57 18.97 7.87 5.11
N VAL A 58 19.17 7.00 4.12
CA VAL A 58 20.24 7.16 3.12
C VAL A 58 19.73 8.05 1.97
N PRO A 59 20.45 9.12 1.58
CA PRO A 59 19.99 10.03 0.52
C PRO A 59 19.66 9.34 -0.81
N GLN A 60 20.39 8.28 -1.17
CA GLN A 60 20.16 7.47 -2.38
C GLN A 60 18.75 6.84 -2.43
N VAL A 61 18.13 6.55 -1.29
CA VAL A 61 16.74 6.05 -1.24
C VAL A 61 15.77 7.12 -1.72
N VAL A 62 15.97 8.37 -1.28
CA VAL A 62 15.17 9.53 -1.70
C VAL A 62 15.39 9.82 -3.18
N GLU A 63 16.63 9.75 -3.66
CA GLU A 63 16.99 9.89 -5.07
C GLU A 63 16.24 8.86 -5.93
N LYS A 64 16.33 7.58 -5.57
CA LYS A 64 15.66 6.49 -6.30
C LYS A 64 14.13 6.66 -6.32
N LYS A 65 13.51 6.94 -5.17
CA LYS A 65 12.04 7.09 -5.06
C LYS A 65 11.54 8.31 -5.83
N SER A 66 12.25 9.44 -5.76
CA SER A 66 11.87 10.66 -6.50
C SER A 66 11.98 10.47 -8.01
N LEU A 67 13.04 9.82 -8.51
CA LEU A 67 13.18 9.48 -9.92
C LEU A 67 12.13 8.47 -10.39
N GLN A 68 11.81 7.46 -9.58
CA GLN A 68 10.75 6.52 -9.90
C GLN A 68 9.38 7.22 -9.97
N MET A 69 9.10 8.14 -9.06
CA MET A 69 7.85 8.90 -9.06
C MET A 69 7.69 9.72 -10.35
N LEU A 70 8.75 10.36 -10.84
CA LEU A 70 8.74 11.07 -12.12
C LEU A 70 8.36 10.14 -13.29
N LEU A 71 8.91 8.92 -13.33
CA LEU A 71 8.60 7.92 -14.37
C LEU A 71 7.14 7.45 -14.33
N GLU A 72 6.61 7.21 -13.12
CA GLU A 72 5.21 6.81 -12.98
C GLU A 72 4.26 7.92 -13.42
N VAL A 73 4.55 9.16 -13.02
CA VAL A 73 3.75 10.34 -13.40
C VAL A 73 3.83 10.61 -14.91
N ASP A 74 5.01 10.50 -15.51
CA ASP A 74 5.18 10.55 -16.98
C ASP A 74 4.30 9.50 -17.69
N GLY A 75 4.34 8.27 -17.18
CA GLY A 75 3.50 7.16 -17.66
C GLY A 75 2.01 7.47 -17.60
N MET A 76 1.54 8.16 -16.54
CA MET A 76 0.14 8.61 -16.43
C MET A 76 -0.24 9.63 -17.50
N VAL A 77 0.60 10.65 -17.72
CA VAL A 77 0.33 11.70 -18.72
C VAL A 77 0.32 11.11 -20.13
N HIS A 78 1.24 10.20 -20.44
CA HIS A 78 1.26 9.49 -21.73
C HIS A 78 0.05 8.56 -21.92
N ALA A 79 -0.35 7.82 -20.89
CA ALA A 79 -1.54 6.97 -20.94
C ALA A 79 -2.81 7.81 -21.19
N LEU A 80 -2.95 8.94 -20.50
CA LEU A 80 -4.05 9.89 -20.67
C LEU A 80 -4.07 10.51 -22.07
N SER A 81 -2.92 10.98 -22.58
CA SER A 81 -2.77 11.51 -23.94
C SER A 81 -3.20 10.47 -24.98
N GLY A 82 -2.81 9.22 -24.78
CA GLY A 82 -3.25 8.11 -25.62
C GLY A 82 -4.75 7.85 -25.52
N MET A 83 -5.39 8.04 -24.36
CA MET A 83 -6.83 7.84 -24.22
C MET A 83 -7.64 8.93 -24.94
N THR A 84 -7.24 10.20 -24.80
CA THR A 84 -8.02 11.36 -25.27
C THR A 84 -7.61 11.86 -26.65
N GLY A 85 -6.43 11.47 -27.14
CA GLY A 85 -5.85 12.01 -28.37
C GLY A 85 -5.43 13.48 -28.26
N LYS A 86 -5.43 14.05 -27.05
CA LYS A 86 -4.96 15.41 -26.78
C LYS A 86 -3.51 15.39 -26.34
N ASP A 87 -2.82 16.49 -26.64
CA ASP A 87 -1.48 16.75 -26.12
C ASP A 87 -1.59 17.57 -24.83
N TYR A 88 -1.07 17.03 -23.72
CA TYR A 88 -1.11 17.67 -22.39
C TYR A 88 0.22 18.40 -22.11
N GLU A 89 0.70 19.16 -23.10
CA GLU A 89 1.97 19.88 -23.02
C GLU A 89 2.17 20.75 -21.76
N PRO A 90 1.14 21.43 -21.19
CA PRO A 90 1.30 22.11 -19.90
C PRO A 90 1.77 21.19 -18.76
N MET A 91 1.26 19.96 -18.70
CA MET A 91 1.65 18.97 -17.68
C MET A 91 3.06 18.44 -17.94
N PHE A 92 3.41 18.18 -19.19
CA PHE A 92 4.79 17.82 -19.56
C PHE A 92 5.78 18.95 -19.26
N ALA A 93 5.39 20.22 -19.42
CA ALA A 93 6.24 21.36 -19.06
C ALA A 93 6.51 21.42 -17.56
N VAL A 94 5.48 21.21 -16.72
CA VAL A 94 5.62 21.10 -15.26
C VAL A 94 6.50 19.92 -14.89
N LEU A 95 6.25 18.75 -15.47
CA LEU A 95 7.05 17.54 -15.23
C LEU A 95 8.53 17.74 -15.57
N ARG A 96 8.85 18.32 -16.74
CA ARG A 96 10.25 18.63 -17.11
C ARG A 96 10.89 19.66 -16.19
N SER A 97 10.11 20.63 -15.70
CA SER A 97 10.61 21.61 -14.73
C SER A 97 10.96 20.94 -13.40
N ILE A 98 10.08 20.07 -12.88
CA ILE A 98 10.31 19.31 -11.64
C ILE A 98 11.46 18.34 -11.83
N GLU A 99 11.52 17.61 -12.96
CA GLU A 99 12.61 16.70 -13.28
C GLU A 99 13.98 17.41 -13.25
N ARG A 100 14.05 18.64 -13.78
CA ARG A 100 15.26 19.47 -13.68
C ARG A 100 15.60 19.80 -12.23
N THR A 101 14.63 20.24 -11.42
CA THR A 101 14.85 20.52 -9.99
C THR A 101 15.35 19.29 -9.24
N VAL A 102 14.72 18.13 -9.45
CA VAL A 102 15.14 16.86 -8.85
C VAL A 102 16.57 16.53 -9.27
N LYS A 103 16.90 16.61 -10.57
CA LYS A 103 18.27 16.35 -11.06
C LYS A 103 19.29 17.35 -10.52
N GLU A 104 18.94 18.63 -10.40
CA GLU A 104 19.82 19.67 -9.86
C GLU A 104 20.21 19.37 -8.41
N GLU A 105 19.25 19.03 -7.55
CA GLU A 105 19.48 18.67 -6.15
C GLU A 105 20.45 17.49 -5.97
N TRP A 106 20.49 16.56 -6.93
CA TRP A 106 21.39 15.38 -6.93
C TRP A 106 22.70 15.60 -7.69
N SER A 107 22.75 16.56 -8.63
CA SER A 107 23.92 16.82 -9.48
C SER A 107 25.01 17.67 -8.81
N LEU A 108 24.65 18.49 -7.82
CA LEU A 108 25.53 19.47 -7.16
C LEU A 108 26.73 18.86 -6.42
N LEU A 109 26.78 17.53 -6.26
CA LEU A 109 27.81 16.83 -5.49
C LEU A 109 28.92 16.20 -6.35
N ARG A 110 28.88 16.33 -7.68
CA ARG A 110 29.66 15.44 -8.56
C ARG A 110 31.01 15.94 -9.09
N ARG A 111 31.49 17.16 -8.82
CA ARG A 111 32.81 17.58 -9.38
C ARG A 111 33.61 18.50 -8.46
N PRO A 112 34.76 18.05 -7.92
CA PRO A 112 35.73 18.98 -7.38
C PRO A 112 36.23 19.90 -8.52
N ASN A 113 36.30 21.20 -8.27
CA ASN A 113 36.77 22.19 -9.25
C ASN A 113 38.27 22.06 -9.60
N ASN A 114 39.03 21.22 -8.87
CA ASN A 114 40.45 20.98 -9.09
C ASN A 114 40.70 19.58 -9.67
N LYS A 115 41.69 19.46 -10.58
CA LYS A 115 42.13 18.23 -11.23
C LYS A 115 43.42 17.65 -10.65
N GLU A 116 44.04 18.31 -9.68
CA GLU A 116 45.26 17.79 -9.05
C GLU A 116 44.95 16.54 -8.23
N LEU A 117 45.56 15.42 -8.61
CA LEU A 117 45.38 14.12 -7.94
C LEU A 117 46.18 14.00 -6.64
N LEU A 118 47.23 14.81 -6.48
CA LEU A 118 48.19 14.71 -5.38
C LEU A 118 48.81 16.08 -5.06
N LEU A 119 49.00 16.35 -3.77
CA LEU A 119 49.67 17.55 -3.26
C LEU A 119 50.75 17.20 -2.22
N PRO A 120 52.01 17.66 -2.39
CA PRO A 120 53.02 17.54 -1.35
C PRO A 120 52.63 18.32 -0.09
N LEU A 121 52.91 17.78 1.10
CA LEU A 121 52.51 18.41 2.37
C LEU A 121 53.06 19.85 2.52
N ALA A 122 54.25 20.10 1.97
CA ALA A 122 54.89 21.43 1.94
C ALA A 122 54.16 22.49 1.09
N ARG A 123 53.18 22.10 0.27
CA ARG A 123 52.40 23.00 -0.60
C ARG A 123 50.94 23.13 -0.18
N ILE A 124 50.53 22.47 0.90
CA ILE A 124 49.16 22.50 1.39
C ILE A 124 49.02 23.66 2.39
N GLY A 125 48.07 24.55 2.12
CA GLY A 125 47.54 25.54 3.06
C GLY A 125 46.15 25.16 3.57
N LEU A 126 45.59 25.98 4.46
CA LEU A 126 44.25 25.75 5.02
C LEU A 126 43.14 25.95 3.98
N GLU A 127 43.38 26.72 2.92
CA GLU A 127 42.44 26.95 1.83
C GLU A 127 42.18 25.71 0.98
N GLN A 128 43.11 24.75 0.94
CA GLN A 128 42.94 23.46 0.26
C GLN A 128 42.28 22.38 1.13
N THR A 129 41.72 22.72 2.30
CA THR A 129 41.05 21.73 3.18
C THR A 129 39.98 20.92 2.43
N SER A 130 39.23 21.54 1.52
CA SER A 130 38.21 20.87 0.68
C SER A 130 38.79 19.90 -0.37
N LEU A 131 40.11 19.91 -0.58
CA LEU A 131 40.82 19.05 -1.53
C LEU A 131 41.54 17.89 -0.86
N VAL A 132 42.02 18.05 0.37
CA VAL A 132 42.88 17.06 1.05
C VAL A 132 42.31 16.57 2.38
N GLY A 133 41.22 17.18 2.86
CA GLY A 133 40.65 16.93 4.19
C GLY A 133 41.37 17.63 5.32
N ALA A 134 40.71 17.67 6.48
CA ALA A 134 41.16 18.47 7.62
C ALA A 134 42.46 17.94 8.23
N LYS A 135 42.67 16.62 8.28
CA LYS A 135 43.90 16.02 8.84
C LYS A 135 45.14 16.45 8.08
N ALA A 136 45.12 16.29 6.75
CA ALA A 136 46.23 16.70 5.89
C ALA A 136 46.44 18.22 5.94
N ALA A 137 45.37 19.02 5.91
CA ALA A 137 45.45 20.48 5.95
C ALA A 137 46.00 21.00 7.28
N ASN A 138 45.51 20.49 8.41
CA ASN A 138 45.98 20.87 9.74
C ASN A 138 47.45 20.47 9.93
N LEU A 139 47.84 19.26 9.54
CA LEU A 139 49.23 18.80 9.67
C LEU A 139 50.18 19.63 8.79
N ALA A 140 49.79 19.94 7.56
CA ALA A 140 50.54 20.82 6.70
C ALA A 140 50.66 22.23 7.28
N HIS A 141 49.56 22.76 7.83
CA HIS A 141 49.53 24.10 8.42
C HIS A 141 50.49 24.22 9.62
N ILE A 142 50.50 23.26 10.54
CA ILE A 142 51.42 23.31 11.69
C ILE A 142 52.89 23.18 11.27
N GLY A 143 53.19 22.41 10.22
CA GLY A 143 54.54 22.29 9.68
C GLY A 143 54.98 23.56 8.94
N ASN A 144 54.16 24.03 8.00
CA ASN A 144 54.50 25.11 7.07
C ASN A 144 54.41 26.50 7.72
N ALA A 145 53.39 26.76 8.54
CA ALA A 145 53.14 28.09 9.11
C ALA A 145 53.70 28.25 10.53
N LEU A 146 53.66 27.20 11.36
CA LEU A 146 54.11 27.26 12.75
C LEU A 146 55.53 26.71 12.98
N GLY A 147 56.12 26.09 11.95
CA GLY A 147 57.48 25.55 11.99
C GLY A 147 57.64 24.36 12.94
N LEU A 148 56.56 23.66 13.26
CA LEU A 148 56.61 22.48 14.14
C LEU A 148 57.03 21.24 13.34
N SER A 149 57.80 20.35 13.98
CA SER A 149 58.28 19.12 13.36
C SER A 149 57.11 18.18 13.01
N THR A 150 56.92 17.94 11.72
CA THR A 150 55.96 16.98 11.17
C THR A 150 56.68 16.00 10.25
N PRO A 151 56.23 14.74 10.14
CA PRO A 151 56.81 13.79 9.19
C PRO A 151 56.62 14.28 7.74
N PRO A 152 57.62 14.13 6.85
CA PRO A 152 57.45 14.47 5.44
C PRO A 152 56.40 13.56 4.79
N GLY A 153 55.66 14.10 3.84
CA GLY A 153 54.50 13.42 3.27
C GLY A 153 53.85 14.12 2.09
N PHE A 154 52.76 13.55 1.61
CA PHE A 154 51.88 14.10 0.59
C PHE A 154 50.43 13.67 0.84
N ALA A 155 49.47 14.39 0.27
CA ALA A 155 48.06 14.03 0.29
C ALA A 155 47.59 13.66 -1.11
N ILE A 156 46.93 12.51 -1.24
CA ILE A 156 46.14 12.13 -2.41
C ILE A 156 44.77 12.80 -2.24
N THR A 157 44.34 13.55 -3.25
CA THR A 157 43.22 14.49 -3.11
C THR A 157 41.86 13.80 -3.23
N THR A 158 40.80 14.53 -2.86
CA THR A 158 39.40 14.14 -3.09
C THR A 158 39.08 13.99 -4.57
N ALA A 159 39.79 14.71 -5.45
CA ALA A 159 39.67 14.57 -6.91
C ALA A 159 40.14 13.19 -7.38
N ALA A 160 41.22 12.65 -6.81
CA ALA A 160 41.67 11.29 -7.11
C ALA A 160 40.68 10.22 -6.63
N CYS A 161 40.06 10.41 -5.46
CA CYS A 161 38.99 9.51 -5.00
C CYS A 161 37.80 9.53 -5.98
N HIS A 162 37.36 10.71 -6.41
CA HIS A 162 36.28 10.85 -7.36
C HIS A 162 36.62 10.21 -8.72
N GLU A 163 37.82 10.47 -9.26
CA GLU A 163 38.28 9.89 -10.52
C GLU A 163 38.38 8.37 -10.45
N PHE A 164 38.91 7.82 -9.34
CA PHE A 164 38.94 6.38 -9.08
C PHE A 164 37.54 5.76 -9.15
N LEU A 165 36.58 6.28 -8.36
CA LEU A 165 35.23 5.71 -8.31
C LEU A 165 34.48 5.84 -9.64
N HIS A 166 34.69 6.93 -10.36
CA HIS A 166 34.01 7.21 -11.62
C HIS A 166 34.59 6.38 -12.79
N GLU A 167 35.92 6.36 -12.98
CA GLU A 167 36.53 5.65 -14.12
C GLU A 167 36.38 4.13 -14.03
N THR A 168 36.30 3.59 -12.81
CA THR A 168 36.07 2.14 -12.60
C THR A 168 34.58 1.77 -12.64
N GLY A 169 33.66 2.73 -12.78
CA GLY A 169 32.21 2.51 -12.73
C GLY A 169 31.67 2.15 -11.33
N LEU A 170 32.46 2.33 -10.27
CA LEU A 170 32.06 1.98 -8.90
C LEU A 170 30.99 2.92 -8.35
N SER A 171 30.94 4.18 -8.80
CA SER A 171 29.95 5.16 -8.32
C SER A 171 28.51 4.67 -8.48
N GLU A 172 28.13 4.20 -9.68
CA GLU A 172 26.76 3.72 -9.95
C GLU A 172 26.44 2.44 -9.17
N GLU A 173 27.43 1.55 -9.02
CA GLU A 173 27.28 0.31 -8.26
C GLU A 173 27.07 0.60 -6.76
N ILE A 174 27.83 1.53 -6.19
CA ILE A 174 27.69 1.99 -4.81
C ILE A 174 26.31 2.64 -4.60
N ASP A 175 25.92 3.57 -5.47
CA ASP A 175 24.62 4.24 -5.38
C ASP A 175 23.46 3.23 -5.38
N SER A 176 23.55 2.20 -6.23
CA SER A 176 22.55 1.13 -6.28
C SER A 176 22.48 0.32 -4.98
N LEU A 177 23.63 -0.03 -4.39
CA LEU A 177 23.69 -0.79 -3.13
C LEU A 177 23.17 0.03 -1.96
N LEU A 178 23.50 1.32 -1.91
CA LEU A 178 23.05 2.23 -0.87
C LEU A 178 21.55 2.52 -0.96
N ALA A 179 20.98 2.57 -2.17
CA ALA A 179 19.53 2.75 -2.37
C ALA A 179 18.67 1.56 -1.90
N GLU A 180 19.27 0.41 -1.57
CA GLU A 180 18.58 -0.74 -0.97
C GLU A 180 18.51 -0.67 0.57
N LEU A 181 19.22 0.28 1.19
CA LEU A 181 19.23 0.49 2.63
C LEU A 181 18.02 1.33 3.06
N SER A 182 16.86 0.69 3.21
CA SER A 182 15.61 1.34 3.63
C SER A 182 15.53 1.68 5.12
N ASP A 183 16.37 1.04 5.94
CA ASP A 183 16.33 1.12 7.40
C ASP A 183 17.75 1.05 7.97
N ASP A 184 17.93 1.55 9.20
CA ASP A 184 19.16 1.40 9.98
C ASP A 184 19.40 -0.04 10.46
N ASP A 185 19.21 -1.05 9.61
CA ASP A 185 19.50 -2.43 9.96
C ASP A 185 21.03 -2.68 9.91
N PRO A 186 21.69 -2.96 11.06
CA PRO A 186 23.12 -3.19 11.11
C PRO A 186 23.56 -4.36 10.23
N THR A 187 22.69 -5.34 10.00
CA THR A 187 22.97 -6.51 9.16
C THR A 187 23.03 -6.11 7.69
N LYS A 188 22.04 -5.32 7.22
CA LYS A 188 22.02 -4.81 5.84
C LYS A 188 23.18 -3.84 5.60
N LEU A 189 23.50 -3.00 6.59
CA LEU A 189 24.65 -2.09 6.54
C LEU A 189 25.98 -2.85 6.47
N ALA A 190 26.15 -3.91 7.26
CA ALA A 190 27.33 -4.77 7.22
C ALA A 190 27.48 -5.48 5.87
N GLU A 191 26.39 -5.98 5.30
CA GLU A 191 26.40 -6.65 4.00
C GLU A 191 26.71 -5.67 2.85
N ALA A 192 26.09 -4.49 2.85
CA ALA A 192 26.40 -3.43 1.88
C ALA A 192 27.87 -2.99 2.00
N SER A 193 28.36 -2.79 3.22
CA SER A 193 29.77 -2.45 3.49
C SER A 193 30.74 -3.49 2.93
N ARG A 194 30.48 -4.78 3.21
CA ARG A 194 31.30 -5.89 2.73
C ARG A 194 31.35 -5.92 1.21
N ARG A 195 30.19 -5.85 0.55
CA ARG A 195 30.08 -5.86 -0.92
C ARG A 195 30.82 -4.68 -1.55
N ILE A 196 30.61 -3.46 -1.05
CA ILE A 196 31.28 -2.26 -1.57
C ILE A 196 32.81 -2.37 -1.36
N GLY A 197 33.25 -2.79 -0.17
CA GLY A 197 34.66 -2.97 0.15
C GLY A 197 35.35 -3.99 -0.75
N GLU A 198 34.74 -5.16 -0.98
CA GLU A 198 35.26 -6.18 -1.90
C GLU A 198 35.44 -5.64 -3.32
N ARG A 199 34.48 -4.84 -3.80
CA ARG A 199 34.51 -4.24 -5.14
C ARG A 199 35.61 -3.19 -5.26
N ILE A 200 35.76 -2.30 -4.28
CA ILE A 200 36.84 -1.31 -4.24
C ILE A 200 38.21 -1.99 -4.25
N MET A 201 38.38 -3.05 -3.46
CA MET A 201 39.64 -3.79 -3.38
C MET A 201 39.98 -4.58 -4.65
N ALA A 202 38.97 -4.99 -5.42
CA ALA A 202 39.15 -5.72 -6.67
C ALA A 202 39.53 -4.82 -7.86
N MET A 203 39.17 -3.53 -7.84
CA MET A 203 39.42 -2.62 -8.97
C MET A 203 40.88 -2.15 -9.03
N PRO A 204 41.50 -2.15 -10.23
CA PRO A 204 42.82 -1.53 -10.42
C PRO A 204 42.72 0.00 -10.31
N LEU A 205 43.82 0.65 -9.90
CA LEU A 205 43.87 2.11 -9.91
C LEU A 205 43.99 2.61 -11.37
N PRO A 206 43.32 3.72 -11.73
CA PRO A 206 43.59 4.47 -12.93
C PRO A 206 45.08 4.79 -13.08
N GLU A 207 45.59 4.72 -14.31
CA GLU A 207 47.01 4.90 -14.62
C GLU A 207 47.53 6.28 -14.17
N ALA A 208 46.69 7.32 -14.23
CA ALA A 208 47.03 8.67 -13.79
C ALA A 208 47.31 8.73 -12.27
N ILE A 209 46.47 8.07 -11.47
CA ILE A 209 46.61 8.03 -10.00
C ILE A 209 47.82 7.18 -9.62
N ASP A 210 47.98 6.00 -10.24
CA ASP A 210 49.09 5.09 -9.96
C ASP A 210 50.45 5.74 -10.26
N LYS A 211 50.57 6.42 -11.40
CA LYS A 211 51.78 7.20 -11.75
C LYS A 211 52.02 8.36 -10.79
N ALA A 212 50.98 9.06 -10.36
CA ALA A 212 51.11 10.17 -9.42
C ALA A 212 51.64 9.68 -8.06
N ILE A 213 51.10 8.56 -7.55
CA ILE A 213 51.56 7.92 -6.30
C ILE A 213 53.00 7.46 -6.44
N ALA A 214 53.33 6.73 -7.51
CA ALA A 214 54.68 6.23 -7.75
C ALA A 214 55.71 7.37 -7.83
N GLY A 215 55.37 8.47 -8.52
CA GLY A 215 56.23 9.65 -8.64
C GLY A 215 56.42 10.40 -7.32
N ALA A 216 55.39 10.53 -6.49
CA ALA A 216 55.52 11.15 -5.17
C ALA A 216 56.32 10.26 -4.19
N ALA A 217 56.23 8.94 -4.35
CA ALA A 217 56.90 7.99 -3.47
C ALA A 217 58.43 7.92 -3.68
N THR A 218 58.96 8.39 -4.82
CA THR A 218 60.42 8.37 -5.08
C THR A 218 61.24 9.25 -4.15
N VAL A 219 60.60 10.19 -3.44
CA VAL A 219 61.26 11.09 -2.48
C VAL A 219 61.61 10.35 -1.18
N PHE A 220 60.97 9.21 -0.92
CA PHE A 220 61.22 8.40 0.27
C PHE A 220 62.29 7.33 0.02
N PRO A 221 63.07 6.93 1.04
CA PRO A 221 64.04 5.85 0.90
C PRO A 221 63.37 4.52 0.52
N ALA A 222 63.98 3.71 -0.34
CA ALA A 222 63.39 2.46 -0.84
C ALA A 222 62.98 1.46 0.27
N GLU A 223 63.74 1.40 1.37
CA GLU A 223 63.41 0.57 2.55
C GLU A 223 62.54 1.31 3.59
N GLY A 224 62.15 2.55 3.29
CA GLY A 224 61.29 3.36 4.14
C GLY A 224 59.90 2.76 4.27
N ARG A 225 59.29 2.98 5.44
CA ARG A 225 57.89 2.64 5.71
C ARG A 225 57.05 3.91 5.73
N LEU A 226 55.81 3.80 5.28
CA LEU A 226 54.85 4.90 5.21
C LEU A 226 53.61 4.60 6.05
N ALA A 227 52.95 5.64 6.54
CA ALA A 227 51.60 5.62 7.08
C ALA A 227 50.65 6.18 6.04
N VAL A 228 49.59 5.43 5.69
CA VAL A 228 48.54 5.85 4.77
C VAL A 228 47.26 6.02 5.59
N ARG A 229 46.85 7.28 5.82
CA ARG A 229 45.78 7.66 6.75
C ARG A 229 44.61 8.29 6.00
N SER A 230 43.40 8.08 6.51
CA SER A 230 42.22 8.82 6.07
C SER A 230 42.36 10.31 6.37
N SER A 231 41.81 11.13 5.48
CA SER A 231 41.67 12.57 5.63
C SER A 231 40.44 13.00 4.81
N ALA A 232 39.27 12.50 5.18
CA ALA A 232 38.01 12.81 4.51
C ALA A 232 37.56 14.26 4.78
N ILE A 233 36.74 14.81 3.90
CA ILE A 233 36.08 16.10 4.14
C ILE A 233 35.07 15.92 5.28
N GLY A 234 35.11 16.84 6.24
CA GLY A 234 34.29 16.77 7.44
C GLY A 234 34.87 15.88 8.54
N GLU A 235 35.94 15.10 8.30
CA GLU A 235 36.69 14.43 9.36
C GLU A 235 37.37 15.46 10.27
N ASP A 236 37.40 15.25 11.59
CA ASP A 236 37.98 16.18 12.59
C ASP A 236 37.36 17.61 12.64
N GLY A 237 36.10 17.77 12.21
CA GLY A 237 35.30 19.00 12.33
C GLY A 237 34.30 18.99 13.51
N ASP A 238 33.19 19.74 13.40
CA ASP A 238 32.07 19.68 14.38
C ASP A 238 31.39 18.29 14.43
N ILE A 239 31.57 17.53 13.34
CA ILE A 239 31.27 16.11 13.16
C ILE A 239 32.65 15.44 13.06
N SER A 240 33.04 14.54 13.97
CA SER A 240 34.46 14.16 14.07
C SER A 240 34.85 12.98 13.16
N PHE A 241 33.88 12.12 12.78
CA PHE A 241 34.13 10.82 12.15
C PHE A 241 35.21 9.96 12.86
N ALA A 242 35.47 10.21 14.15
CA ALA A 242 36.61 9.63 14.84
C ALA A 242 36.57 8.09 14.83
N GLY A 243 37.65 7.49 14.34
CA GLY A 243 37.85 6.03 14.32
C GLY A 243 36.98 5.27 13.32
N GLN A 244 36.25 5.96 12.43
CA GLN A 244 35.39 5.31 11.42
C GLN A 244 36.15 4.83 10.19
N TYR A 245 37.26 5.50 9.89
CA TYR A 245 38.07 5.26 8.70
C TYR A 245 39.40 4.59 9.06
N THR A 246 39.95 3.87 8.10
CA THR A 246 41.15 3.06 8.29
C THR A 246 42.42 3.88 8.13
N SER A 247 43.39 3.67 9.01
CA SER A 247 44.78 4.06 8.81
C SER A 247 45.64 2.81 8.69
N VAL A 248 46.43 2.71 7.62
CA VAL A 248 47.33 1.58 7.37
C VAL A 248 48.75 2.01 7.70
N LEU A 249 49.34 1.39 8.72
CA LEU A 249 50.68 1.72 9.21
C LEU A 249 51.73 0.75 8.64
N ASN A 250 53.00 1.15 8.66
CA ASN A 250 54.14 0.33 8.22
C ASN A 250 54.07 -0.16 6.76
N VAL A 251 53.48 0.63 5.87
CA VAL A 251 53.27 0.29 4.45
C VAL A 251 54.59 0.38 3.68
N ALA A 252 54.93 -0.63 2.88
CA ALA A 252 56.04 -0.53 1.93
C ALA A 252 55.71 0.47 0.81
N ILE A 253 56.71 1.16 0.24
CA ILE A 253 56.48 2.09 -0.89
C ILE A 253 55.72 1.42 -2.05
N SER A 254 56.04 0.16 -2.36
CA SER A 254 55.37 -0.62 -3.41
C SER A 254 53.90 -0.96 -3.10
N GLU A 255 53.47 -0.83 -1.85
CA GLU A 255 52.14 -1.21 -1.36
C GLU A 255 51.22 -0.01 -1.13
N VAL A 256 51.67 1.22 -1.37
CA VAL A 256 50.87 2.45 -1.16
C VAL A 256 49.57 2.43 -1.97
N ALA A 257 49.59 1.91 -3.19
CA ALA A 257 48.40 1.77 -4.03
C ALA A 257 47.36 0.78 -3.43
N LEU A 258 47.82 -0.29 -2.78
CA LEU A 258 46.95 -1.22 -2.06
C LEU A 258 46.38 -0.56 -0.80
N ALA A 259 47.22 0.11 -0.02
CA ALA A 259 46.80 0.82 1.18
C ALA A 259 45.83 1.96 0.86
N TYR A 260 46.02 2.67 -0.25
CA TYR A 260 45.08 3.69 -0.74
C TYR A 260 43.68 3.10 -0.93
N ARG A 261 43.56 1.96 -1.62
CA ARG A 261 42.26 1.29 -1.81
C ARG A 261 41.64 0.81 -0.49
N GLN A 262 42.46 0.37 0.47
CA GLN A 262 41.96 0.02 1.81
C GLN A 262 41.37 1.25 2.53
N VAL A 263 42.01 2.42 2.42
CA VAL A 263 41.49 3.67 2.98
C VAL A 263 40.22 4.10 2.26
N ILE A 264 40.14 4.02 0.92
CA ILE A 264 38.91 4.33 0.17
C ILE A 264 37.79 3.35 0.56
N ALA A 265 38.08 2.06 0.70
CA ALA A 265 37.08 1.07 1.13
C ALA A 265 36.51 1.39 2.52
N SER A 266 37.32 1.95 3.42
CA SER A 266 36.87 2.36 4.75
C SER A 266 35.82 3.47 4.73
N LEU A 267 35.73 4.26 3.64
CA LEU A 267 34.65 5.22 3.44
C LEU A 267 33.27 4.55 3.50
N TYR A 268 33.18 3.27 3.15
CA TYR A 268 31.96 2.48 3.12
C TYR A 268 31.95 1.39 4.19
N SER A 269 32.70 1.57 5.29
CA SER A 269 32.57 0.70 6.46
C SER A 269 31.14 0.78 7.03
N ALA A 270 30.66 -0.31 7.64
CA ALA A 270 29.31 -0.34 8.24
C ALA A 270 29.10 0.80 9.26
N SER A 271 30.17 1.15 9.98
CA SER A 271 30.17 2.21 10.97
C SER A 271 30.14 3.60 10.34
N ALA A 272 30.91 3.85 9.26
CA ALA A 272 30.83 5.09 8.50
C ALA A 272 29.49 5.29 7.78
N LEU A 273 28.89 4.21 7.26
CA LEU A 273 27.56 4.23 6.67
C LEU A 273 26.48 4.59 7.70
N SER A 274 26.47 3.89 8.84
CA SER A 274 25.54 4.18 9.94
C SER A 274 25.69 5.61 10.43
N TYR A 275 26.93 6.08 10.63
CA TYR A 275 27.21 7.44 11.08
C TYR A 275 26.64 8.50 10.13
N ARG A 276 26.94 8.40 8.83
CA ARG A 276 26.43 9.35 7.83
C ARG A 276 24.91 9.38 7.79
N MET A 277 24.28 8.23 7.84
CA MET A 277 22.82 8.12 7.83
C MET A 277 22.19 8.80 9.05
N HIS A 278 22.78 8.67 10.25
CA HIS A 278 22.29 9.34 11.46
C HIS A 278 22.51 10.85 11.47
N HIS A 279 23.56 11.32 10.79
CA HIS A 279 23.83 12.75 10.63
C HIS A 279 23.18 13.35 9.38
N GLY A 280 22.46 12.55 8.58
CA GLY A 280 21.85 12.98 7.33
C GLY A 280 22.87 13.48 6.31
N LEU A 281 24.04 12.83 6.25
CA LEU A 281 25.14 13.16 5.35
C LEU A 281 25.17 12.22 4.15
N ASP A 282 25.51 12.76 3.00
CA ASP A 282 25.74 12.01 1.76
C ASP A 282 27.22 11.60 1.65
N ASP A 283 27.53 10.42 1.10
CA ASP A 283 28.93 10.01 0.88
C ASP A 283 29.66 10.94 -0.10
N ARG A 284 28.91 11.56 -1.01
CA ARG A 284 29.39 12.54 -1.98
C ARG A 284 29.68 13.91 -1.32
N GLU A 285 29.13 14.17 -0.14
CA GLU A 285 29.42 15.38 0.66
C GLU A 285 30.68 15.22 1.53
N THR A 286 31.10 13.96 1.78
CA THR A 286 32.27 13.63 2.60
C THR A 286 33.32 12.84 1.80
N PRO A 287 33.84 13.36 0.67
CA PRO A 287 34.81 12.62 -0.14
C PRO A 287 36.11 12.38 0.63
N MET A 288 36.77 11.26 0.33
CA MET A 288 38.00 10.83 1.00
C MET A 288 39.23 11.51 0.39
N GLY A 289 39.97 12.28 1.19
CA GLY A 289 41.40 12.54 0.96
C GLY A 289 42.25 11.49 1.68
N VAL A 290 43.47 11.23 1.21
CA VAL A 290 44.36 10.24 1.84
C VAL A 290 45.72 10.85 2.11
N LEU A 291 46.11 10.90 3.38
CA LEU A 291 47.38 11.44 3.84
C LEU A 291 48.44 10.34 3.92
N VAL A 292 49.55 10.52 3.20
CA VAL A 292 50.69 9.59 3.18
C VAL A 292 51.89 10.24 3.86
N LEU A 293 52.36 9.65 4.96
CA LEU A 293 53.47 10.18 5.78
C LEU A 293 54.60 9.17 5.89
N ALA A 294 55.84 9.64 6.03
CA ALA A 294 56.94 8.80 6.48
C ALA A 294 56.66 8.25 7.90
N MET A 295 56.89 6.96 8.12
CA MET A 295 56.78 6.37 9.46
C MET A 295 57.87 6.90 10.37
N VAL A 296 57.47 7.39 11.53
CA VAL A 296 58.37 7.63 12.66
C VAL A 296 58.55 6.30 13.40
N GLN A 297 59.78 6.00 13.85
CA GLN A 297 60.07 4.88 14.75
C GLN A 297 60.11 5.42 16.18
N PRO A 298 58.98 5.41 16.92
CA PRO A 298 58.91 6.05 18.23
C PRO A 298 59.61 5.25 19.32
N GLN A 299 60.34 5.96 20.18
CA GLN A 299 60.64 5.50 21.53
C GLN A 299 59.37 5.58 22.40
N TYR A 300 58.70 6.73 22.33
CA TYR A 300 57.41 6.98 22.96
C TYR A 300 56.46 7.62 21.97
N SER A 301 55.19 7.26 22.04
CA SER A 301 54.13 7.98 21.34
C SER A 301 52.89 8.06 22.21
N GLY A 302 52.01 8.98 21.89
CA GLY A 302 50.88 9.26 22.76
C GLY A 302 49.93 10.32 22.24
N VAL A 303 49.00 10.65 23.12
CA VAL A 303 47.97 11.67 22.92
C VAL A 303 48.09 12.72 24.01
N LEU A 304 47.93 13.99 23.64
CA LEU A 304 47.84 15.12 24.55
C LEU A 304 46.51 15.85 24.34
N TYR A 305 45.79 16.07 25.43
CA TYR A 305 44.62 16.95 25.46
C TYR A 305 44.95 18.24 26.18
N THR A 306 44.60 19.38 25.59
CA THR A 306 44.83 20.67 26.23
C THR A 306 43.75 21.04 27.25
N ALA A 307 42.66 20.30 27.35
CA ALA A 307 41.68 20.41 28.43
C ALA A 307 41.12 19.01 28.75
N ASP A 308 40.45 18.83 29.89
CA ASP A 308 39.81 17.55 30.18
C ASP A 308 38.64 17.30 29.18
N PRO A 309 38.64 16.18 28.44
CA PRO A 309 37.54 15.85 27.53
C PRO A 309 36.16 15.73 28.19
N THR A 310 36.10 15.63 29.52
CA THR A 310 34.88 15.62 30.36
C THR A 310 34.47 17.01 30.86
N GLY A 311 35.29 18.05 30.65
CA GLY A 311 35.06 19.41 31.15
C GLY A 311 35.20 19.57 32.66
N GLU A 312 35.89 18.64 33.34
CA GLU A 312 36.17 18.71 34.78
C GLU A 312 37.35 19.65 35.14
N ASP A 313 38.34 19.77 34.26
CA ASP A 313 39.59 20.50 34.49
C ASP A 313 40.11 21.15 33.19
N ASP A 314 39.95 22.47 33.11
CA ASP A 314 40.43 23.27 31.96
C ASP A 314 41.81 23.92 32.20
N ASP A 315 42.34 23.80 33.42
CA ASP A 315 43.59 24.44 33.86
C ASP A 315 44.82 23.53 33.71
N SER A 316 44.62 22.27 33.26
CA SER A 316 45.69 21.30 33.09
C SER A 316 45.72 20.62 31.71
N LEU A 317 46.92 20.23 31.28
CA LEU A 317 47.18 19.39 30.12
C LEU A 317 47.18 17.93 30.55
N ARG A 318 46.49 17.05 29.81
CA ARG A 318 46.52 15.60 30.05
C ARG A 318 47.35 14.92 28.97
N VAL A 319 48.37 14.17 29.38
CA VAL A 319 49.26 13.43 28.48
C VAL A 319 49.14 11.94 28.76
N SER A 320 48.86 11.16 27.73
CA SER A 320 48.87 9.69 27.78
C SER A 320 49.92 9.16 26.81
N ALA A 321 50.81 8.28 27.27
CA ALA A 321 51.90 7.76 26.45
C ALA A 321 52.11 6.25 26.66
N VAL A 322 52.64 5.60 25.61
CA VAL A 322 53.07 4.20 25.59
C VAL A 322 54.45 4.09 24.94
N ALA A 323 55.23 3.07 25.32
CA ALA A 323 56.45 2.72 24.60
C ALA A 323 56.12 2.15 23.20
N GLY A 324 56.82 2.62 22.17
CA GLY A 324 56.56 2.20 20.78
C GLY A 324 55.37 2.91 20.13
N LEU A 325 54.67 2.22 19.22
CA LEU A 325 53.56 2.78 18.43
C LEU A 325 52.29 2.97 19.29
N GLY A 326 51.62 4.11 19.10
CA GLY A 326 50.47 4.52 19.91
C GLY A 326 49.12 4.11 19.33
N ASP A 327 49.09 3.29 18.28
CA ASP A 327 47.87 2.84 17.59
C ASP A 327 46.93 2.08 18.54
N GLN A 328 47.48 1.21 19.40
CA GLN A 328 46.70 0.47 20.40
C GLN A 328 46.13 1.37 21.51
N LEU A 329 46.78 2.49 21.80
CA LEU A 329 46.31 3.48 22.78
C LEU A 329 45.14 4.29 22.21
N VAL A 330 45.26 4.74 20.96
CA VAL A 330 44.22 5.50 20.24
C VAL A 330 43.01 4.60 19.93
N GLY A 331 43.26 3.35 19.53
CA GLY A 331 42.26 2.31 19.27
C GLY A 331 41.45 1.87 20.50
N GLY A 332 41.95 2.16 21.72
CA GLY A 332 41.31 1.77 22.98
C GLY A 332 41.55 0.31 23.42
N ASP A 333 42.46 -0.39 22.74
CA ASP A 333 42.81 -1.79 23.00
C ASP A 333 43.82 -1.95 24.16
N ALA A 334 44.53 -0.87 24.52
CA ALA A 334 45.50 -0.83 25.61
C ALA A 334 45.24 0.32 26.59
N SER A 335 45.62 0.14 27.86
CA SER A 335 45.69 1.24 28.83
C SER A 335 47.05 1.96 28.69
N PRO A 336 47.10 3.28 28.87
CA PRO A 336 48.36 4.01 28.81
C PRO A 336 49.35 3.54 29.89
N GLU A 337 50.61 3.38 29.53
CA GLU A 337 51.71 3.09 30.47
C GLU A 337 52.02 4.31 31.33
N LEU A 338 51.95 5.50 30.73
CA LEU A 338 52.15 6.79 31.38
C LEU A 338 50.90 7.65 31.24
N SER A 339 50.35 8.10 32.36
CA SER A 339 49.26 9.09 32.40
C SER A 339 49.69 10.26 33.27
N LEU A 340 49.92 11.41 32.65
CA LEU A 340 50.48 12.60 33.28
C LEU A 340 49.50 13.78 33.19
N ARG A 341 49.57 14.67 34.17
CA ARG A 341 48.82 15.92 34.19
C ARG A 341 49.76 17.08 34.51
N LEU A 342 49.79 18.09 33.63
CA LEU A 342 50.66 19.26 33.78
C LEU A 342 49.81 20.54 33.93
N ALA A 343 50.15 21.40 34.88
CA ALA A 343 49.45 22.68 35.03
C ALA A 343 49.82 23.63 33.87
N LYS A 344 48.84 24.21 33.16
CA LYS A 344 49.11 25.06 31.98
C LYS A 344 50.03 26.25 32.27
N LYS A 345 49.87 26.89 33.44
CA LYS A 345 50.59 28.12 33.81
C LYS A 345 52.06 27.90 34.15
N THR A 346 52.38 26.74 34.72
CA THR A 346 53.72 26.46 35.28
C THR A 346 54.43 25.32 34.58
N LEU A 347 53.71 24.54 33.76
CA LEU A 347 54.14 23.26 33.19
C LEU A 347 54.65 22.26 34.23
N ALA A 348 54.27 22.45 35.50
CA ALA A 348 54.64 21.55 36.59
C ALA A 348 53.76 20.29 36.56
N LEU A 349 54.36 19.15 36.88
CA LEU A 349 53.66 17.87 36.98
C LEU A 349 52.76 17.87 38.22
N VAL A 350 51.44 17.79 38.01
CA VAL A 350 50.42 17.82 39.06
C VAL A 350 50.04 16.42 39.52
N ALA A 351 49.99 15.48 38.58
CA ALA A 351 49.71 14.07 38.87
C ALA A 351 50.39 13.19 37.83
N ALA A 352 50.82 12.00 38.25
CA ALA A 352 51.45 11.02 37.39
C ALA A 352 51.11 9.60 37.83
N VAL A 353 50.76 8.76 36.87
CA VAL A 353 50.58 7.32 37.06
C VAL A 353 51.53 6.61 36.09
N GLY A 354 52.30 5.65 36.60
CA GLY A 354 53.32 4.92 35.83
C GLY A 354 54.67 5.63 35.72
N TRP A 355 54.85 6.78 36.39
CA TRP A 355 56.09 7.57 36.40
C TRP A 355 56.80 7.49 37.76
N ASP A 356 58.00 6.90 37.79
CA ASP A 356 58.80 6.73 39.01
C ASP A 356 59.81 7.87 39.25
N GLY A 357 59.87 8.88 38.37
CA GLY A 357 60.79 10.01 38.47
C GLY A 357 60.31 11.13 39.41
N PRO A 358 61.20 12.01 39.89
CA PRO A 358 60.83 13.11 40.77
C PRO A 358 59.89 14.11 40.08
N PHE A 359 58.83 14.53 40.78
CA PHE A 359 57.80 15.47 40.29
C PHE A 359 58.34 16.86 39.90
N THR A 360 59.57 17.17 40.28
CA THR A 360 60.20 18.48 40.11
C THR A 360 60.84 18.70 38.73
N ASP A 361 61.06 17.66 37.92
CA ASP A 361 61.69 17.81 36.60
C ASP A 361 61.15 16.80 35.55
N PRO A 362 60.10 17.15 34.79
CA PRO A 362 59.64 16.30 33.69
C PRO A 362 60.68 16.27 32.55
N PRO A 363 60.82 15.15 31.83
CA PRO A 363 61.72 15.02 30.67
C PRO A 363 61.62 16.20 29.70
N LEU A 364 62.75 16.56 29.07
CA LEU A 364 62.82 17.71 28.16
C LEU A 364 61.73 17.66 27.06
N PHE A 365 61.47 16.47 26.49
CA PHE A 365 60.45 16.30 25.46
C PHE A 365 59.03 16.57 25.96
N LEU A 366 58.72 16.31 27.24
CA LEU A 366 57.42 16.58 27.84
C LEU A 366 57.17 18.07 28.01
N ARG A 367 58.22 18.83 28.38
CA ARG A 367 58.16 20.29 28.43
C ARG A 367 57.99 20.90 27.05
N GLU A 368 58.76 20.41 26.07
CA GLU A 368 58.67 20.84 24.66
C GLU A 368 57.28 20.55 24.08
N LEU A 369 56.75 19.35 24.32
CA LEU A 369 55.41 18.96 23.92
C LEU A 369 54.34 19.86 24.55
N ALA A 370 54.44 20.14 25.85
CA ALA A 370 53.48 20.99 26.56
C ALA A 370 53.52 22.45 26.08
N ASP A 371 54.71 23.02 25.86
CA ASP A 371 54.86 24.38 25.31
C ASP A 371 54.25 24.49 23.91
N HIS A 372 54.59 23.55 23.02
CA HIS A 372 54.02 23.50 21.68
C HIS A 372 52.50 23.27 21.69
N ALA A 373 51.98 22.45 22.61
CA ALA A 373 50.54 22.24 22.76
C ALA A 373 49.80 23.52 23.15
N LEU A 374 50.34 24.32 24.07
CA LEU A 374 49.76 25.62 24.44
C LEU A 374 49.81 26.63 23.28
N ARG A 375 50.90 26.63 22.50
CA ARG A 375 51.01 27.44 21.28
C ARG A 375 49.96 27.05 20.25
N LEU A 376 49.71 25.75 20.09
CA LEU A 376 48.67 25.23 19.20
C LEU A 376 47.27 25.57 19.72
N GLU A 377 46.98 25.40 21.01
CA GLU A 377 45.69 25.80 21.62
C GLU A 377 45.41 27.29 21.40
N ALA A 378 46.42 28.14 21.61
CA ALA A 378 46.32 29.58 21.33
C ALA A 378 46.12 29.88 19.84
N HIS A 379 46.70 29.09 18.93
CA HIS A 379 46.51 29.27 17.49
C HIS A 379 45.10 28.87 17.03
N PHE A 380 44.58 27.74 17.52
CA PHE A 380 43.26 27.24 17.15
C PHE A 380 42.10 27.90 17.94
N GLN A 381 42.41 28.68 18.98
CA GLN A 381 41.45 29.42 19.82
C GLN A 381 40.39 28.52 20.48
N ARG A 382 40.75 27.27 20.73
CA ARG A 382 39.91 26.25 21.37
C ARG A 382 40.79 25.13 21.92
N PRO A 383 40.31 24.33 22.89
CA PRO A 383 40.99 23.13 23.32
C PRO A 383 41.23 22.17 22.14
N ILE A 384 42.36 21.46 22.16
CA ILE A 384 42.80 20.57 21.08
C ILE A 384 43.24 19.21 21.60
N ASP A 385 43.14 18.23 20.71
CA ASP A 385 43.62 16.86 20.80
C ASP A 385 44.82 16.70 19.84
N ILE A 386 45.94 16.23 20.36
CA ILE A 386 47.22 16.13 19.67
C ILE A 386 47.76 14.70 19.73
N GLU A 387 48.02 14.10 18.58
CA GLU A 387 48.82 12.87 18.48
C GLU A 387 50.29 13.23 18.24
N TRP A 388 51.19 12.62 19.01
CA TRP A 388 52.62 12.92 18.97
C TRP A 388 53.49 11.66 19.10
N ALA A 389 54.72 11.75 18.61
CA ALA A 389 55.74 10.71 18.74
C ALA A 389 57.12 11.32 18.98
N VAL A 390 57.92 10.65 19.80
CA VAL A 390 59.34 10.98 20.00
C VAL A 390 60.16 9.84 19.41
N ASP A 391 61.02 10.14 18.44
CA ASP A 391 61.86 9.14 17.79
C ASP A 391 63.01 8.66 18.71
N LEU A 392 63.73 7.63 18.27
CA LEU A 392 64.89 7.10 19.00
C LEU A 392 66.04 8.11 19.21
N SER A 393 66.04 9.24 18.49
CA SER A 393 67.00 10.32 18.65
C SER A 393 66.51 11.42 19.61
N GLY A 394 65.31 11.26 20.18
CA GLY A 394 64.70 12.23 21.10
C GLY A 394 64.02 13.40 20.40
N ARG A 395 63.79 13.34 19.08
CA ARG A 395 63.09 14.40 18.34
C ARG A 395 61.59 14.21 18.42
N LEU A 396 60.88 15.29 18.77
CA LEU A 396 59.42 15.33 18.82
C LEU A 396 58.83 15.55 17.42
N PHE A 397 57.82 14.75 17.08
CA PHE A 397 57.01 14.87 15.88
C PHE A 397 55.53 14.98 16.24
N PHE A 398 54.84 15.92 15.61
CA PHE A 398 53.38 16.01 15.63
C PHE A 398 52.82 15.17 14.49
N LEU A 399 51.88 14.28 14.81
CA LEU A 399 51.29 13.34 13.86
C LEU A 399 49.87 13.75 13.44
N GLN A 400 49.14 14.42 14.34
CA GLN A 400 47.80 14.95 14.11
C GLN A 400 47.47 16.04 15.14
N VAL A 401 46.69 17.05 14.73
CA VAL A 401 46.13 18.06 15.63
C VAL A 401 44.69 18.32 15.21
N ARG A 402 43.76 18.28 16.16
CA ARG A 402 42.34 18.56 15.92
C ARG A 402 41.65 19.26 17.10
N PRO A 403 40.55 19.98 16.86
CA PRO A 403 39.70 20.51 17.93
C PRO A 403 39.22 19.42 18.90
N LEU A 404 39.25 19.71 20.20
CA LEU A 404 38.65 18.87 21.23
C LEU A 404 37.21 19.33 21.48
N LEU A 405 36.24 18.45 21.24
CA LEU A 405 34.84 18.66 21.61
C LEU A 405 34.66 18.40 23.11
N ILE A 406 34.27 19.45 23.85
CA ILE A 406 33.90 19.39 25.26
C ILE A 406 32.39 19.59 25.34
N VAL A 407 31.65 18.59 25.83
CA VAL A 407 30.21 18.74 26.08
C VAL A 407 30.05 19.39 27.45
N ALA A 408 29.43 20.57 27.49
CA ALA A 408 29.09 21.23 28.75
C ALA A 408 28.09 20.36 29.51
N ASP A 409 28.49 19.89 30.69
CA ASP A 409 27.61 19.14 31.59
C ASP A 409 26.67 20.14 32.27
N GLU A 410 25.45 20.30 31.74
CA GLU A 410 24.42 21.19 32.31
C GLU A 410 23.97 20.72 33.72
N ASP A 411 24.29 19.49 34.12
CA ASP A 411 23.88 18.86 35.38
C ASP A 411 24.88 19.05 36.55
N LYS A 412 25.85 19.96 36.45
CA LYS A 412 26.72 20.34 37.60
C LYS A 412 25.98 21.08 38.73
N GLY A 413 24.65 21.25 38.64
CA GLY A 413 23.79 21.78 39.68
C GLY A 413 23.67 20.84 40.87
N GLY A 414 24.47 21.09 41.91
CA GLY A 414 24.55 20.28 43.12
C GLY A 414 23.22 20.07 43.83
N ASN A 415 22.85 18.80 44.00
CA ASN A 415 22.14 18.27 45.15
C ASN A 415 22.81 16.95 45.54
N GLU A 416 23.02 16.71 46.84
CA GLU A 416 23.45 15.39 47.33
C GLU A 416 22.36 14.36 46.98
N VAL A 417 22.62 13.57 45.95
CA VAL A 417 21.72 12.49 45.55
C VAL A 417 22.03 11.25 46.41
N PRO A 418 21.02 10.56 46.96
CA PRO A 418 21.25 9.41 47.82
C PRO A 418 22.07 8.31 47.12
N LEU A 419 23.12 7.82 47.78
CA LEU A 419 23.90 6.65 47.32
C LEU A 419 23.10 5.35 47.40
N GLU A 420 22.04 5.32 48.22
CA GLU A 420 21.20 4.14 48.46
C GLU A 420 19.75 4.38 48.02
N TYR A 421 19.29 3.57 47.06
CA TYR A 421 17.89 3.49 46.65
C TYR A 421 17.32 2.17 47.15
N ALA A 422 16.23 2.24 47.93
CA ALA A 422 15.61 1.06 48.52
C ALA A 422 15.20 0.04 47.44
N GLY A 423 15.72 -1.18 47.51
CA GLY A 423 15.46 -2.25 46.54
C GLY A 423 16.38 -2.24 45.31
N HIS A 424 17.32 -1.30 45.23
CA HIS A 424 18.23 -1.13 44.08
C HIS A 424 19.69 -1.00 44.57
N PRO A 425 20.36 -2.11 44.92
CA PRO A 425 21.77 -2.06 45.33
C PRO A 425 22.70 -1.59 44.19
N VAL A 426 23.79 -0.93 44.55
CA VAL A 426 24.88 -0.59 43.63
C VAL A 426 25.61 -1.87 43.23
N LEU A 427 25.60 -2.20 41.95
CA LEU A 427 26.30 -3.35 41.36
C LEU A 427 27.74 -3.00 40.99
N LEU A 428 27.98 -1.76 40.56
CA LEU A 428 29.31 -1.29 40.17
C LEU A 428 29.50 0.17 40.60
N GLN A 429 30.66 0.45 41.20
CA GLN A 429 31.10 1.78 41.59
C GLN A 429 32.54 1.99 41.10
N GLY A 430 32.76 3.03 40.30
CA GLY A 430 34.06 3.33 39.69
C GLY A 430 34.03 3.24 38.16
N GLY A 431 35.21 3.26 37.53
CA GLY A 431 35.34 3.56 36.11
C GLY A 431 35.42 5.05 35.85
N LYS A 432 35.35 5.44 34.58
CA LYS A 432 35.47 6.83 34.11
C LYS A 432 34.32 7.17 33.16
N CYS A 433 33.61 8.24 33.46
CA CYS A 433 32.56 8.79 32.62
C CYS A 433 33.14 9.24 31.27
N ALA A 434 32.72 8.59 30.19
CA ALA A 434 33.01 9.03 28.84
C ALA A 434 31.94 9.98 28.33
N ALA A 435 30.66 9.65 28.55
CA ALA A 435 29.53 10.51 28.22
C ALA A 435 28.52 10.47 29.37
N GLY A 436 28.11 11.65 29.84
CA GLY A 436 27.22 11.80 30.99
C GLY A 436 25.78 11.36 30.72
N GLY A 437 25.00 11.26 31.80
CA GLY A 437 23.57 10.95 31.77
C GLY A 437 23.17 9.70 32.55
N VAL A 438 21.86 9.47 32.61
CA VAL A 438 21.23 8.37 33.34
C VAL A 438 20.30 7.58 32.43
N VAL A 439 20.47 6.26 32.37
CA VAL A 439 19.63 5.36 31.58
C VAL A 439 19.36 4.07 32.32
N SER A 440 18.19 3.48 32.06
CA SER A 440 17.85 2.12 32.51
C SER A 440 17.58 1.22 31.32
N GLY A 441 18.01 -0.03 31.44
CA GLY A 441 18.00 -0.98 30.34
C GLY A 441 18.48 -2.38 30.68
N ARG A 442 18.39 -3.28 29.70
CA ARG A 442 18.83 -4.68 29.80
C ARG A 442 20.27 -4.83 29.34
N VAL A 443 21.07 -5.52 30.13
CA VAL A 443 22.46 -5.83 29.81
C VAL A 443 22.52 -6.82 28.65
N LEU A 444 23.36 -6.51 27.66
CA LEU A 444 23.79 -7.44 26.62
C LEU A 444 25.32 -7.44 26.54
N GLN A 445 25.94 -8.59 26.79
CA GLN A 445 27.38 -8.75 26.73
C GLN A 445 27.88 -9.09 25.33
N GLN A 446 29.11 -8.64 25.04
CA GLN A 446 29.85 -8.95 23.80
C GLN A 446 29.87 -10.45 23.42
N ARG A 447 29.89 -11.39 24.38
CA ARG A 447 29.95 -12.83 24.05
C ARG A 447 28.77 -13.33 23.22
N SER A 448 27.65 -12.60 23.27
CA SER A 448 26.41 -12.86 22.53
C SER A 448 26.32 -12.06 21.22
N ILE A 449 27.33 -11.24 20.91
CA ILE A 449 27.40 -10.36 19.75
C ILE A 449 28.62 -10.75 18.91
N SER A 450 28.37 -11.48 17.82
CA SER A 450 29.36 -11.62 16.73
C SER A 450 28.85 -10.84 15.52
N LEU A 451 29.70 -10.11 14.81
CA LEU A 451 29.31 -9.51 13.52
C LEU A 451 29.17 -10.56 12.40
N GLU A 452 29.75 -11.75 12.57
CA GLU A 452 29.77 -12.81 11.55
C GLU A 452 28.59 -13.81 11.65
N THR A 453 27.88 -13.86 12.77
CA THR A 453 26.59 -14.58 12.88
C THR A 453 25.49 -13.61 13.29
N ALA A 454 24.27 -13.81 12.78
CA ALA A 454 23.12 -12.93 13.00
C ALA A 454 23.03 -12.52 14.47
N ALA A 455 23.34 -11.26 14.75
CA ALA A 455 23.27 -10.71 16.10
C ALA A 455 21.86 -10.91 16.68
N PRO A 456 21.73 -11.21 17.99
CA PRO A 456 20.41 -11.20 18.63
C PRO A 456 19.77 -9.83 18.40
N PRO A 457 18.43 -9.77 18.15
CA PRO A 457 17.75 -8.51 17.93
C PRO A 457 18.00 -7.58 19.13
N LEU A 458 18.59 -6.41 18.85
CA LEU A 458 18.81 -5.37 19.86
C LEU A 458 17.45 -4.78 20.24
N GLU A 459 17.03 -5.03 21.48
CA GLU A 459 15.85 -4.39 22.03
C GLU A 459 16.14 -2.90 22.31
N PRO A 460 15.15 -2.00 22.17
CA PRO A 460 15.33 -0.55 22.36
C PRO A 460 15.81 -0.12 23.76
N ASP A 461 15.79 -1.04 24.73
CA ASP A 461 16.26 -0.82 26.10
C ASP A 461 17.64 -1.43 26.38
N THR A 462 18.41 -1.82 25.36
CA THR A 462 19.71 -2.49 25.56
C THR A 462 20.79 -1.57 26.14
N ILE A 463 21.55 -2.05 27.13
CA ILE A 463 22.82 -1.48 27.61
C ILE A 463 23.94 -2.46 27.23
N LEU A 464 24.87 -1.98 26.40
CA LEU A 464 25.97 -2.80 25.88
C LEU A 464 27.10 -2.90 26.91
N VAL A 465 27.49 -4.13 27.25
CA VAL A 465 28.60 -4.40 28.17
C VAL A 465 29.70 -5.17 27.42
N THR A 466 30.88 -4.58 27.29
CA THR A 466 31.98 -5.16 26.52
C THR A 466 33.28 -5.16 27.31
N ARG A 467 34.20 -6.06 26.96
CA ARG A 467 35.52 -6.09 27.61
C ARG A 467 36.40 -4.92 27.17
N THR A 468 36.37 -4.60 25.87
CA THR A 468 37.20 -3.53 25.29
C THR A 468 36.35 -2.50 24.55
N ALA A 469 36.87 -1.29 24.44
CA ALA A 469 36.31 -0.15 23.72
C ALA A 469 36.42 -0.27 22.18
N SER A 470 36.14 -1.46 21.62
CA SER A 470 36.31 -1.74 20.19
C SER A 470 35.37 -0.91 19.30
N THR A 471 35.90 -0.41 18.18
CA THR A 471 35.16 0.32 17.13
C THR A 471 34.14 -0.56 16.40
N THR A 472 34.23 -1.87 16.56
CA THR A 472 33.28 -2.87 16.04
C THR A 472 31.84 -2.58 16.49
N PHE A 473 31.66 -1.97 17.66
CA PHE A 473 30.34 -1.65 18.23
C PHE A 473 29.81 -0.28 17.81
N THR A 474 30.57 0.52 17.07
CA THR A 474 30.12 1.85 16.63
C THR A 474 28.79 1.83 15.87
N PRO A 475 28.50 0.89 14.94
CA PRO A 475 27.20 0.87 14.25
C PRO A 475 26.01 0.63 15.18
N TRP A 476 26.25 0.24 16.44
CA TRP A 476 25.21 -0.08 17.41
C TRP A 476 24.99 1.04 18.43
N VAL A 477 25.86 2.06 18.45
CA VAL A 477 25.81 3.15 19.45
C VAL A 477 24.47 3.89 19.39
N SER A 478 23.92 4.11 18.19
CA SER A 478 22.61 4.76 18.03
C SER A 478 21.41 3.95 18.55
N LYS A 479 21.61 2.64 18.77
CA LYS A 479 20.55 1.68 19.14
C LYS A 479 20.56 1.29 20.60
N VAL A 480 21.67 1.51 21.29
CA VAL A 480 21.81 1.17 22.72
C VAL A 480 21.48 2.39 23.57
N LYS A 481 20.94 2.15 24.76
CA LYS A 481 20.70 3.20 25.75
C LYS A 481 21.97 3.59 26.50
N GLY A 482 22.93 2.69 26.65
CA GLY A 482 24.17 2.97 27.36
C GLY A 482 25.27 1.97 27.04
N ILE A 483 26.52 2.34 27.38
CA ILE A 483 27.72 1.55 27.09
C ILE A 483 28.57 1.42 28.37
N ILE A 484 29.02 0.20 28.68
CA ILE A 484 29.94 -0.07 29.79
C ILE A 484 31.11 -0.93 29.29
N THR A 485 32.35 -0.52 29.60
CA THR A 485 33.56 -1.26 29.19
C THR A 485 34.48 -1.59 30.37
N ASP A 486 35.12 -2.77 30.39
CA ASP A 486 36.15 -3.10 31.39
C ASP A 486 37.47 -2.37 31.14
N VAL A 487 37.87 -2.27 29.88
CA VAL A 487 39.16 -1.72 29.43
C VAL A 487 38.92 -0.67 28.34
N GLY A 488 39.60 0.46 28.46
CA GLY A 488 39.59 1.55 27.50
C GLY A 488 39.46 2.90 28.19
N GLY A 489 40.17 3.91 27.70
CA GLY A 489 40.09 5.27 28.26
C GLY A 489 38.88 6.05 27.76
N THR A 490 38.53 7.14 28.45
CA THR A 490 37.55 8.16 27.99
C THR A 490 37.98 8.89 26.72
N ALA A 491 39.26 8.72 26.37
CA ALA A 491 39.91 9.16 25.15
C ALA A 491 39.75 8.19 23.95
N SER A 492 39.19 6.99 24.15
CA SER A 492 39.05 5.99 23.09
C SER A 492 38.05 6.40 22.01
N HIS A 493 38.10 5.75 20.84
CA HIS A 493 37.17 6.00 19.74
C HIS A 493 35.70 5.77 20.15
N LEU A 494 35.39 4.64 20.77
CA LEU A 494 34.02 4.34 21.20
C LEU A 494 33.51 5.37 22.23
N ALA A 495 34.37 5.86 23.12
CA ALA A 495 34.04 6.92 24.08
C ALA A 495 33.72 8.26 23.38
N SER A 496 34.44 8.60 22.32
CA SER A 496 34.19 9.82 21.54
C SER A 496 32.89 9.73 20.74
N VAL A 497 32.61 8.58 20.12
CA VAL A 497 31.34 8.34 19.43
C VAL A 497 30.17 8.36 20.41
N ALA A 498 30.29 7.74 21.59
CA ALA A 498 29.25 7.77 22.61
C ALA A 498 28.90 9.21 23.04
N ARG A 499 29.90 10.09 23.18
CA ARG A 499 29.70 11.52 23.46
C ARG A 499 28.95 12.24 22.35
N GLU A 500 29.29 11.99 21.10
CA GLU A 500 28.64 12.61 19.94
C GLU A 500 27.16 12.24 19.82
N PHE A 501 26.85 10.96 20.08
CA PHE A 501 25.48 10.44 20.07
C PHE A 501 24.71 10.73 21.38
N GLY A 502 25.38 11.28 22.41
CA GLY A 502 24.77 11.55 23.71
C GLY A 502 24.35 10.27 24.45
N VAL A 503 25.04 9.15 24.22
CA VAL A 503 24.75 7.85 24.83
C VAL A 503 25.56 7.72 26.12
N PRO A 504 24.92 7.61 27.31
CA PRO A 504 25.63 7.51 28.57
C PRO A 504 26.61 6.34 28.59
N ALA A 505 27.85 6.61 29.02
CA ALA A 505 28.96 5.71 28.78
C ALA A 505 29.97 5.69 29.95
N LEU A 506 30.24 4.50 30.47
CA LEU A 506 31.18 4.26 31.58
C LEU A 506 32.32 3.34 31.14
N PHE A 507 33.54 3.86 31.18
CA PHE A 507 34.73 3.20 30.64
C PHE A 507 35.69 2.79 31.76
N ASP A 508 36.64 1.90 31.45
CA ASP A 508 37.69 1.46 32.38
C ASP A 508 37.19 0.87 33.72
N THR A 509 36.04 0.20 33.73
CA THR A 509 35.41 -0.33 34.96
C THR A 509 36.14 -1.54 35.55
N LYS A 510 37.05 -2.15 34.80
CA LYS A 510 37.85 -3.35 35.12
C LYS A 510 37.07 -4.65 35.33
N ILE A 511 35.83 -4.60 35.82
CA ILE A 511 35.07 -5.76 36.32
C ILE A 511 33.62 -5.87 35.81
N ALA A 512 33.13 -4.94 35.00
CA ALA A 512 31.75 -4.94 34.51
C ALA A 512 31.33 -6.23 33.81
N THR A 513 32.16 -6.82 32.94
CA THR A 513 31.80 -8.09 32.26
C THR A 513 31.73 -9.30 33.21
N ALA A 514 32.38 -9.23 34.37
CA ALA A 514 32.31 -10.26 35.40
C ALA A 514 31.11 -10.08 36.34
N THR A 515 30.66 -8.83 36.54
CA THR A 515 29.61 -8.47 37.51
C THR A 515 28.21 -8.47 36.90
N LEU A 516 28.03 -7.92 35.70
CA LEU A 516 26.73 -7.75 35.03
C LEU A 516 26.48 -8.93 34.10
N LYS A 517 25.27 -9.50 34.02
CA LYS A 517 24.96 -10.67 33.15
C LYS A 517 23.92 -10.34 32.08
N ASP A 518 23.93 -11.11 30.98
CA ASP A 518 22.94 -10.98 29.91
C ASP A 518 21.50 -11.05 30.45
N GLY A 519 20.70 -10.05 30.07
CA GLY A 519 19.29 -9.92 30.46
C GLY A 519 19.06 -9.17 31.78
N ASP A 520 20.10 -8.88 32.57
CA ASP A 520 19.98 -8.11 33.81
C ASP A 520 19.44 -6.71 33.50
N THR A 521 18.39 -6.29 34.21
CA THR A 521 17.94 -4.90 34.17
C THR A 521 18.79 -4.07 35.12
N ILE A 522 19.38 -2.98 34.64
CA ILE A 522 20.24 -2.08 35.42
C ILE A 522 19.90 -0.62 35.14
N THR A 523 20.27 0.26 36.06
CA THR A 523 20.31 1.71 35.84
C THR A 523 21.76 2.18 35.85
N LEU A 524 22.25 2.66 34.71
CA LEU A 524 23.57 3.28 34.54
C LEU A 524 23.46 4.78 34.81
N TRP A 525 24.23 5.26 35.77
CA TRP A 525 24.47 6.68 35.99
C TRP A 525 25.92 7.00 35.67
N ALA A 526 26.16 7.36 34.40
CA ALA A 526 27.51 7.54 33.89
C ALA A 526 28.23 8.72 34.57
N SER A 527 27.55 9.86 34.77
CA SER A 527 28.15 11.07 35.38
C SER A 527 28.64 10.86 36.82
N GLN A 528 28.09 9.88 37.55
CA GLN A 528 28.52 9.55 38.92
C GLN A 528 29.31 8.24 39.02
N ASN A 529 29.61 7.60 37.88
CA ASN A 529 30.32 6.32 37.81
C ASN A 529 29.66 5.19 38.63
N LEU A 530 28.32 5.12 38.57
CA LEU A 530 27.50 4.17 39.33
C LEU A 530 26.60 3.33 38.43
N VAL A 531 26.44 2.06 38.78
CA VAL A 531 25.48 1.14 38.16
C VAL A 531 24.63 0.49 39.26
N TYR A 532 23.31 0.64 39.17
CA TYR A 532 22.34 0.08 40.11
C TYR A 532 21.64 -1.15 39.53
N GLN A 533 21.22 -2.07 40.40
CA GLN A 533 20.35 -3.17 40.02
C GLN A 533 18.92 -2.68 39.78
N GLY A 534 18.28 -3.11 38.69
CA GLY A 534 16.91 -2.75 38.35
C GLY A 534 16.76 -1.32 37.84
N GLU A 535 15.51 -0.89 37.68
CA GLU A 535 15.14 0.43 37.17
C GLU A 535 14.87 1.42 38.32
N VAL A 536 15.77 2.38 38.52
CA VAL A 536 15.64 3.41 39.56
C VAL A 536 14.86 4.60 39.00
N GLN A 537 13.53 4.58 39.17
CA GLN A 537 12.62 5.59 38.62
C GLN A 537 12.94 7.03 39.04
N ASP A 538 13.44 7.23 40.27
CA ASP A 538 13.76 8.56 40.79
C ASP A 538 14.96 9.20 40.06
N LEU A 539 15.94 8.41 39.62
CA LEU A 539 17.07 8.89 38.82
C LEU A 539 16.65 9.21 37.38
N LEU A 540 15.69 8.48 36.82
CA LEU A 540 15.21 8.66 35.44
C LEU A 540 14.32 9.90 35.26
N ARG A 541 13.64 10.37 36.32
CA ARG A 541 12.77 11.55 36.28
C ARG A 541 13.54 12.89 36.22
N GLY A 542 14.81 12.90 36.59
CA GLY A 542 15.62 14.10 36.75
C GLY A 542 16.43 14.54 35.51
N VAL A 543 16.62 13.66 34.52
CA VAL A 543 17.62 13.87 33.45
C VAL A 543 16.95 13.94 32.07
N ARG A 544 17.15 15.04 31.35
CA ARG A 544 16.67 15.20 29.96
C ARG A 544 17.61 14.46 29.00
N GLN A 545 17.06 13.55 28.20
CA GLN A 545 17.79 12.93 27.09
C GLN A 545 18.04 13.96 25.98
N THR A 546 19.30 14.28 25.71
CA THR A 546 19.73 15.13 24.60
C THR A 546 19.94 14.30 23.33
N LYS A 547 18.86 13.76 22.74
CA LYS A 547 18.95 13.32 21.34
C LYS A 547 19.04 14.56 20.45
N ARG A 548 20.17 14.78 19.77
CA ARG A 548 20.26 15.80 18.71
C ARG A 548 19.28 15.40 17.59
N PRO A 549 18.27 16.22 17.26
CA PRO A 549 17.33 15.89 16.19
C PRO A 549 18.02 15.92 14.82
N ILE A 550 17.63 15.01 13.91
CA ILE A 550 18.10 14.93 12.50
C ILE A 550 17.57 16.12 11.67
N PHE A 551 16.56 16.83 12.19
CA PHE A 551 16.00 18.05 11.62
C PHE A 551 17.10 19.09 11.35
N ASN A 552 17.10 19.63 10.13
CA ASN A 552 18.08 20.57 9.55
C ASN A 552 19.42 19.97 9.06
N SER A 553 19.56 18.63 8.97
CA SER A 553 20.66 18.03 8.20
C SER A 553 20.56 18.35 6.69
N SER A 554 21.68 18.23 5.96
CA SER A 554 21.72 18.46 4.50
C SER A 554 20.72 17.57 3.75
N ALA A 555 20.67 16.28 4.10
CA ALA A 555 19.73 15.33 3.51
C ALA A 555 18.27 15.67 3.83
N HIS A 556 17.97 16.08 5.07
CA HIS A 556 16.61 16.46 5.46
C HIS A 556 16.12 17.72 4.74
N LEU A 557 16.97 18.75 4.64
CA LEU A 557 16.67 19.98 3.89
C LEU A 557 16.50 19.70 2.39
N ARG A 558 17.25 18.75 1.83
CA ARG A 558 17.08 18.30 0.44
C ARG A 558 15.73 17.60 0.25
N LEU A 559 15.39 16.66 1.13
CA LEU A 559 14.09 15.99 1.10
C LEU A 559 12.92 16.99 1.22
N GLN A 560 13.06 18.01 2.08
CA GLN A 560 12.07 19.08 2.19
C GLN A 560 11.84 19.79 0.85
N ARG A 561 12.92 20.24 0.19
CA ARG A 561 12.84 20.93 -1.12
C ARG A 561 12.22 20.04 -2.20
N LEU A 562 12.49 18.72 -2.15
CA LEU A 562 11.85 17.76 -3.06
C LEU A 562 10.36 17.59 -2.75
N LEU A 563 9.98 17.49 -1.49
CA LEU A 563 8.58 17.37 -1.08
C LEU A 563 7.75 18.60 -1.46
N ASP A 564 8.33 19.80 -1.42
CA ASP A 564 7.66 21.04 -1.82
C ASP A 564 7.16 21.02 -3.28
N VAL A 565 7.81 20.26 -4.17
CA VAL A 565 7.41 20.11 -5.58
C VAL A 565 6.67 18.79 -5.86
N ILE A 566 6.64 17.87 -4.90
CA ILE A 566 6.04 16.53 -5.03
C ILE A 566 4.65 16.48 -4.39
N SER A 567 4.54 16.81 -3.09
CA SER A 567 3.42 16.47 -2.22
C SER A 567 2.24 17.44 -2.22
N PRO A 568 2.42 18.79 -2.26
CA PRO A 568 1.31 19.72 -2.11
C PRO A 568 0.20 19.51 -3.14
N LEU A 569 -1.05 19.42 -2.67
CA LEU A 569 -2.23 19.33 -3.52
C LEU A 569 -2.89 20.71 -3.67
N ASN A 570 -2.79 21.28 -4.87
CA ASN A 570 -3.41 22.56 -5.21
C ASN A 570 -4.74 22.36 -5.96
N LEU A 571 -4.90 21.21 -6.63
CA LEU A 571 -6.11 20.84 -7.37
C LEU A 571 -7.13 20.08 -6.51
N ASN A 572 -7.82 20.80 -5.62
CA ASN A 572 -8.72 20.19 -4.62
C ASN A 572 -10.13 19.84 -5.14
N ASP A 573 -10.73 20.70 -5.97
CA ASP A 573 -12.11 20.52 -6.46
C ASP A 573 -12.13 20.17 -7.96
N PRO A 574 -12.49 18.93 -8.33
CA PRO A 574 -12.66 18.51 -9.71
C PRO A 574 -13.70 19.28 -10.54
N ASN A 575 -14.67 19.92 -9.88
CA ASN A 575 -15.76 20.66 -10.54
C ASN A 575 -15.42 22.14 -10.74
N SER A 576 -14.31 22.63 -10.20
CA SER A 576 -13.88 24.01 -10.35
C SER A 576 -13.35 24.29 -11.75
N ALA A 577 -13.56 25.51 -12.24
CA ALA A 577 -12.93 26.01 -13.46
C ALA A 577 -11.40 26.07 -13.36
N THR A 578 -10.84 26.07 -12.14
CA THR A 578 -9.40 26.00 -11.90
C THR A 578 -8.83 24.58 -12.01
N PHE A 579 -9.68 23.54 -12.14
CA PHE A 579 -9.25 22.16 -12.36
C PHE A 579 -8.83 21.94 -13.81
N ALA A 580 -7.66 22.49 -14.16
CA ALA A 580 -7.15 22.58 -15.53
C ALA A 580 -5.67 22.19 -15.57
N PRO A 581 -5.17 21.63 -16.69
CA PRO A 581 -3.79 21.15 -16.80
C PRO A 581 -2.77 22.29 -16.66
N GLU A 582 -3.15 23.53 -17.01
CA GLU A 582 -2.31 24.73 -16.86
C GLU A 582 -2.10 25.15 -15.39
N ASN A 583 -2.95 24.66 -14.48
CA ASN A 583 -2.88 24.98 -13.06
C ASN A 583 -2.14 23.90 -12.24
N CYS A 584 -1.65 22.82 -12.88
CA CYS A 584 -0.80 21.84 -12.20
C CYS A 584 0.53 22.49 -11.81
N ARG A 585 0.96 22.31 -10.55
CA ARG A 585 2.24 22.85 -10.06
C ARG A 585 3.15 21.80 -9.45
N THR A 586 2.57 20.73 -8.93
CA THR A 586 3.28 19.62 -8.28
C THR A 586 3.04 18.29 -9.00
N LEU A 587 3.81 17.26 -8.67
CA LEU A 587 3.52 15.90 -9.15
C LEU A 587 2.15 15.39 -8.66
N HIS A 588 1.76 15.70 -7.43
CA HIS A 588 0.45 15.32 -6.89
C HIS A 588 -0.71 15.96 -7.66
N ASP A 589 -0.57 17.22 -8.11
CA ASP A 589 -1.57 17.85 -8.97
C ASP A 589 -1.75 17.09 -10.30
N ILE A 590 -0.65 16.67 -10.92
CA ILE A 590 -0.65 15.91 -12.18
C ILE A 590 -1.33 14.55 -11.97
N VAL A 591 -0.96 13.82 -10.90
CA VAL A 591 -1.57 12.53 -10.51
C VAL A 591 -3.08 12.70 -10.35
N ARG A 592 -3.50 13.71 -9.57
CA ARG A 592 -4.92 14.01 -9.30
C ARG A 592 -5.69 14.33 -10.58
N TYR A 593 -5.13 15.19 -11.44
CA TYR A 593 -5.77 15.58 -12.70
C TYR A 593 -5.90 14.40 -13.66
N CYS A 594 -4.83 13.62 -13.84
CA CYS A 594 -4.82 12.44 -14.70
C CYS A 594 -5.84 11.40 -14.25
N HIS A 595 -5.90 11.11 -12.95
CA HIS A 595 -6.86 10.17 -12.39
C HIS A 595 -8.30 10.62 -12.69
N GLU A 596 -8.66 11.84 -12.28
CA GLU A 596 -10.01 12.38 -12.46
C GLU A 596 -10.45 12.42 -13.93
N LEU A 597 -9.57 12.88 -14.83
CA LEU A 597 -9.92 12.97 -16.24
C LEU A 597 -10.01 11.60 -16.90
N SER A 598 -9.16 10.65 -16.52
CA SER A 598 -9.21 9.28 -17.03
C SER A 598 -10.56 8.61 -16.72
N VAL A 599 -11.05 8.82 -15.49
CA VAL A 599 -12.34 8.37 -15.00
C VAL A 599 -13.44 9.00 -15.87
N ARG A 600 -13.52 10.34 -15.96
CA ARG A 600 -14.52 11.05 -16.79
C ARG A 600 -14.58 10.62 -18.26
N GLN A 601 -13.42 10.37 -18.88
CA GLN A 601 -13.36 9.93 -20.28
C GLN A 601 -13.95 8.53 -20.50
N MET A 602 -13.89 7.68 -19.48
CA MET A 602 -14.54 6.38 -19.52
C MET A 602 -16.07 6.49 -19.43
N PHE A 603 -16.62 7.43 -18.64
CA PHE A 603 -18.08 7.67 -18.57
C PHE A 603 -18.68 8.17 -19.89
N ASN A 604 -18.03 9.11 -20.57
CA ASN A 604 -18.54 9.73 -21.80
C ASN A 604 -18.58 8.75 -22.99
N LEU A 605 -17.88 7.62 -22.90
CA LEU A 605 -17.93 6.57 -23.91
C LEU A 605 -19.35 6.00 -24.06
N GLY A 606 -20.09 5.85 -22.94
CA GLY A 606 -21.45 5.29 -22.92
C GLY A 606 -22.47 6.07 -23.74
N GLU A 607 -22.32 7.39 -23.87
CA GLU A 607 -23.27 8.25 -24.60
C GLU A 607 -23.04 8.25 -26.12
N THR A 608 -21.83 7.92 -26.58
CA THR A 608 -21.42 8.05 -27.99
C THR A 608 -21.71 6.78 -28.82
N ILE A 609 -22.10 5.68 -28.17
CA ILE A 609 -22.08 4.31 -28.72
C ILE A 609 -23.30 3.92 -29.59
N GLY A 610 -24.31 4.77 -29.71
CA GLY A 610 -25.56 4.47 -30.44
C GLY A 610 -25.44 4.02 -31.91
N TYR A 611 -24.23 3.98 -32.47
CA TYR A 611 -23.93 3.64 -33.87
C TYR A 611 -22.90 2.48 -34.05
N THR A 612 -22.49 1.79 -32.98
CA THR A 612 -21.38 0.80 -33.04
C THR A 612 -21.85 -0.57 -33.56
N ARG A 613 -21.17 -1.12 -34.59
CA ARG A 613 -21.55 -2.39 -35.26
C ARG A 613 -21.49 -3.66 -34.39
N ASN A 614 -20.80 -3.63 -33.25
CA ASN A 614 -20.55 -4.80 -32.40
C ASN A 614 -21.36 -4.81 -31.09
N ALA A 615 -22.27 -3.84 -30.89
CA ALA A 615 -23.18 -3.87 -29.76
C ALA A 615 -24.27 -4.93 -29.98
N VAL A 616 -24.51 -5.78 -28.98
CA VAL A 616 -25.47 -6.89 -29.08
C VAL A 616 -26.65 -6.64 -28.17
N ARG A 617 -27.86 -6.84 -28.68
CA ARG A 617 -29.07 -6.69 -27.86
C ARG A 617 -29.16 -7.85 -26.88
N LEU A 618 -29.13 -7.54 -25.58
CA LEU A 618 -29.44 -8.50 -24.54
C LEU A 618 -30.96 -8.71 -24.47
N LYS A 619 -31.39 -9.97 -24.53
CA LYS A 619 -32.76 -10.37 -24.19
C LYS A 619 -32.88 -10.35 -22.67
N VAL A 620 -33.66 -9.39 -22.18
CA VAL A 620 -33.92 -9.19 -20.75
C VAL A 620 -35.42 -9.22 -20.50
N ASN A 621 -35.81 -9.77 -19.35
CA ASN A 621 -37.21 -9.90 -18.94
C ASN A 621 -37.66 -8.71 -18.08
N ILE A 622 -37.19 -7.52 -18.43
CA ILE A 622 -37.63 -6.24 -17.87
C ILE A 622 -37.97 -5.33 -19.06
N PRO A 623 -38.84 -4.32 -18.90
CA PRO A 623 -39.22 -3.39 -19.97
C PRO A 623 -38.06 -2.42 -20.29
N LEU A 624 -36.91 -2.97 -20.69
CA LEU A 624 -35.67 -2.28 -20.99
C LEU A 624 -35.09 -2.84 -22.28
N ILE A 625 -34.72 -1.96 -23.21
CA ILE A 625 -33.93 -2.34 -24.38
C ILE A 625 -32.46 -2.14 -24.00
N LEU A 626 -31.74 -3.22 -23.70
CA LEU A 626 -30.34 -3.18 -23.29
C LEU A 626 -29.43 -3.75 -24.39
N PHE A 627 -28.41 -2.99 -24.77
CA PHE A 627 -27.33 -3.43 -25.63
C PHE A 627 -26.06 -3.62 -24.81
N ALA A 628 -25.27 -4.65 -25.11
CA ALA A 628 -24.01 -4.94 -24.46
C ALA A 628 -22.85 -4.85 -25.47
N LEU A 629 -21.73 -4.29 -25.03
CA LEU A 629 -20.46 -4.22 -25.73
C LEU A 629 -19.38 -4.85 -24.86
N ASP A 630 -18.77 -5.94 -25.32
CA ASP A 630 -17.71 -6.65 -24.60
C ASP A 630 -16.32 -6.10 -24.96
N MET A 631 -15.65 -5.49 -23.99
CA MET A 631 -14.28 -4.96 -24.03
C MET A 631 -13.21 -6.00 -23.71
N GLY A 632 -13.61 -7.23 -23.37
CA GLY A 632 -12.75 -8.35 -23.08
C GLY A 632 -13.19 -9.09 -21.80
N GLY A 633 -13.62 -10.34 -21.93
CA GLY A 633 -14.02 -11.18 -20.80
C GLY A 633 -15.35 -10.78 -20.14
N GLY A 634 -16.09 -9.84 -20.72
CA GLY A 634 -17.41 -9.42 -20.27
C GLY A 634 -18.53 -10.37 -20.72
N LEU A 635 -18.38 -11.08 -21.84
CA LEU A 635 -19.31 -12.11 -22.31
C LEU A 635 -18.65 -13.50 -22.32
N ARG A 636 -19.47 -14.56 -22.23
CA ARG A 636 -18.99 -15.93 -22.32
C ARG A 636 -18.32 -16.21 -23.69
N PRO A 637 -17.22 -16.99 -23.73
CA PRO A 637 -16.57 -17.40 -24.98
C PRO A 637 -17.48 -18.14 -25.96
N GLY A 638 -17.26 -17.87 -27.26
CA GLY A 638 -17.89 -18.57 -28.37
C GLY A 638 -19.21 -17.98 -28.88
N LEU A 639 -19.69 -16.87 -28.30
CA LEU A 639 -20.91 -16.20 -28.75
C LEU A 639 -20.71 -15.39 -30.04
N THR A 640 -21.76 -15.32 -30.85
CA THR A 640 -21.81 -14.65 -32.15
C THR A 640 -22.98 -13.66 -32.23
N THR A 641 -22.93 -12.73 -33.18
CA THR A 641 -24.02 -11.76 -33.45
C THR A 641 -25.35 -12.40 -33.86
N CYS A 642 -25.36 -13.70 -34.14
CA CYS A 642 -26.56 -14.48 -34.48
C CYS A 642 -27.17 -15.21 -33.28
N ASP A 643 -26.48 -15.25 -32.13
CA ASP A 643 -26.96 -15.92 -30.94
C ASP A 643 -28.00 -15.07 -30.19
N ASP A 644 -28.93 -15.76 -29.53
CA ASP A 644 -29.89 -15.14 -28.63
C ASP A 644 -29.27 -14.94 -27.25
N ILE A 645 -28.60 -13.79 -27.06
CA ILE A 645 -27.83 -13.48 -25.84
C ILE A 645 -28.75 -12.94 -24.75
N ASN A 646 -28.62 -13.50 -23.55
CA ASN A 646 -29.40 -13.10 -22.36
C ASN A 646 -28.47 -12.50 -21.30
N ALA A 647 -29.04 -11.92 -20.24
CA ALA A 647 -28.25 -11.36 -19.13
C ALA A 647 -27.34 -12.40 -18.43
N HIS A 648 -27.66 -13.69 -18.50
CA HIS A 648 -26.84 -14.77 -17.93
C HIS A 648 -25.61 -15.14 -18.76
N ASP A 649 -25.53 -14.68 -20.00
CA ASP A 649 -24.37 -14.89 -20.87
C ASP A 649 -23.25 -13.87 -20.59
N VAL A 650 -23.54 -12.88 -19.74
CA VAL A 650 -22.58 -11.89 -19.23
C VAL A 650 -21.79 -12.47 -18.06
N THR A 651 -20.46 -12.43 -18.16
CA THR A 651 -19.50 -12.93 -17.18
C THR A 651 -18.85 -11.84 -16.34
N SER A 652 -19.06 -10.57 -16.69
CA SER A 652 -18.57 -9.41 -15.95
C SER A 652 -19.06 -9.44 -14.49
N LEU A 653 -18.13 -9.51 -13.53
CA LEU A 653 -18.42 -9.50 -12.10
C LEU A 653 -19.33 -8.33 -11.68
N PRO A 654 -18.98 -7.05 -11.99
CA PRO A 654 -19.82 -5.93 -11.59
C PRO A 654 -21.21 -5.95 -12.26
N PHE A 655 -21.32 -6.40 -13.52
CA PHE A 655 -22.64 -6.54 -14.18
C PHE A 655 -23.49 -7.61 -13.50
N THR A 656 -22.94 -8.80 -13.26
CA THR A 656 -23.68 -9.89 -12.64
C THR A 656 -24.17 -9.52 -11.25
N ALA A 657 -23.34 -8.80 -10.48
CA ALA A 657 -23.71 -8.30 -9.16
C ALA A 657 -24.86 -7.27 -9.22
N LEU A 658 -24.75 -6.26 -10.08
CA LEU A 658 -25.79 -5.25 -10.29
C LEU A 658 -27.10 -5.88 -10.83
N TRP A 659 -26.98 -6.78 -11.78
CA TRP A 659 -28.13 -7.45 -12.41
C TRP A 659 -28.92 -8.31 -11.43
N ARG A 660 -28.23 -9.02 -10.52
CA ARG A 660 -28.85 -9.78 -9.42
C ARG A 660 -29.78 -8.91 -8.56
N GLY A 661 -29.43 -7.64 -8.36
CA GLY A 661 -30.26 -6.67 -7.67
C GLY A 661 -31.46 -6.21 -8.50
N ILE A 662 -31.24 -5.85 -9.76
CA ILE A 662 -32.30 -5.41 -10.69
C ILE A 662 -33.35 -6.52 -10.92
N SER A 663 -32.90 -7.78 -11.01
CA SER A 663 -33.74 -8.96 -11.22
C SER A 663 -34.20 -9.62 -9.92
N TYR A 664 -34.05 -8.94 -8.78
CA TYR A 664 -34.42 -9.52 -7.48
C TYR A 664 -35.91 -9.91 -7.46
N PRO A 665 -36.29 -11.14 -7.04
CA PRO A 665 -37.68 -11.62 -7.14
C PRO A 665 -38.73 -10.77 -6.40
N GLY A 666 -38.32 -10.00 -5.39
CA GLY A 666 -39.20 -9.07 -4.68
C GLY A 666 -39.52 -7.78 -5.45
N ILE A 667 -38.96 -7.59 -6.65
CA ILE A 667 -39.22 -6.42 -7.50
C ILE A 667 -40.17 -6.83 -8.64
N ASN A 668 -41.38 -6.27 -8.62
CA ASN A 668 -42.39 -6.58 -9.64
C ASN A 668 -42.31 -5.61 -10.83
N TRP A 669 -42.05 -6.16 -12.02
CA TRP A 669 -41.98 -5.41 -13.28
C TRP A 669 -43.30 -5.43 -14.08
N THR A 670 -44.28 -6.24 -13.69
CA THR A 670 -45.51 -6.48 -14.48
C THR A 670 -46.62 -5.45 -14.23
N SER A 671 -46.63 -4.81 -13.05
CA SER A 671 -47.57 -3.74 -12.66
C SER A 671 -47.45 -2.46 -13.50
N ALA A 672 -46.40 -2.33 -14.32
CA ALA A 672 -46.17 -1.21 -15.23
C ALA A 672 -47.17 -1.11 -16.39
N ILE A 673 -47.94 -2.17 -16.69
CA ILE A 673 -48.79 -2.25 -17.89
C ILE A 673 -50.26 -1.86 -17.58
N ALA A 674 -50.66 -1.82 -16.31
CA ALA A 674 -52.01 -1.44 -15.89
C ALA A 674 -52.15 0.08 -15.71
N VAL A 675 -51.87 0.85 -16.77
CA VAL A 675 -52.17 2.29 -16.79
C VAL A 675 -53.70 2.43 -16.95
N GLY A 676 -54.36 3.01 -15.94
CA GLY A 676 -55.81 3.19 -15.92
C GLY A 676 -56.31 4.04 -17.09
N ALA A 677 -57.51 3.74 -17.58
CA ALA A 677 -58.12 4.40 -18.75
C ALA A 677 -58.18 5.95 -18.67
N GLN A 678 -58.03 6.54 -17.48
CA GLN A 678 -57.96 8.00 -17.28
C GLN A 678 -56.60 8.60 -17.68
N ASP A 679 -55.48 7.92 -17.43
CA ASP A 679 -54.13 8.42 -17.81
C ASP A 679 -53.88 8.26 -19.32
N PHE A 680 -54.50 7.25 -19.93
CA PHE A 680 -54.56 7.08 -21.39
C PHE A 680 -55.28 8.25 -22.09
N LEU A 681 -56.31 8.81 -21.46
CA LEU A 681 -57.02 10.00 -21.96
C LEU A 681 -56.16 11.28 -21.89
N ALA A 682 -55.32 11.41 -20.86
CA ALA A 682 -54.38 12.54 -20.73
C ALA A 682 -53.27 12.48 -21.82
N LEU A 683 -52.78 11.29 -22.14
CA LEU A 683 -51.83 11.05 -23.24
C LEU A 683 -52.43 11.36 -24.63
N MET A 684 -53.73 11.10 -24.83
CA MET A 684 -54.45 11.45 -26.06
C MET A 684 -54.70 12.97 -26.16
N ALA A 685 -55.00 13.64 -25.05
CA ALA A 685 -55.13 15.10 -25.00
C ALA A 685 -53.80 15.84 -25.31
N ALA A 686 -52.66 15.17 -25.11
CA ALA A 686 -51.33 15.66 -25.48
C ALA A 686 -50.92 15.37 -26.94
N GLY A 687 -51.81 14.78 -27.77
CA GLY A 687 -51.60 14.64 -29.22
C GLY A 687 -50.81 13.42 -29.68
N VAL A 688 -50.66 12.38 -28.86
CA VAL A 688 -49.92 11.15 -29.20
C VAL A 688 -50.81 10.19 -30.00
N ARG A 689 -50.37 9.77 -31.20
CA ARG A 689 -51.13 8.84 -32.09
C ARG A 689 -50.81 7.36 -31.78
N PRO A 690 -51.80 6.45 -31.89
CA PRO A 690 -51.70 5.06 -31.40
C PRO A 690 -50.86 4.08 -32.26
N GLN A 691 -50.11 4.56 -33.26
CA GLN A 691 -49.17 3.72 -34.03
C GLN A 691 -47.72 3.76 -33.50
N ASP A 692 -47.41 4.62 -32.52
CA ASP A 692 -46.05 4.84 -31.99
C ASP A 692 -45.83 4.23 -30.58
N ASN A 693 -46.44 3.07 -30.27
CA ASN A 693 -46.26 2.41 -28.97
C ASN A 693 -44.84 1.82 -28.71
N THR A 694 -43.86 2.09 -29.59
CA THR A 694 -42.48 1.59 -29.47
C THR A 694 -41.44 2.63 -29.04
N ARG A 695 -41.81 3.83 -28.56
CA ARG A 695 -40.84 4.93 -28.34
C ARG A 695 -40.90 5.68 -27.00
N LEU A 696 -41.44 5.09 -25.94
CA LEU A 696 -41.38 5.68 -24.59
C LEU A 696 -40.19 5.10 -23.80
N GLY A 697 -38.98 5.54 -24.14
CA GLY A 697 -37.72 5.15 -23.49
C GLY A 697 -36.67 4.66 -24.49
N GLY A 698 -35.60 5.43 -24.69
CA GLY A 698 -34.53 5.09 -25.64
C GLY A 698 -33.73 3.83 -25.27
N ALA A 699 -32.83 3.40 -26.16
CA ALA A 699 -31.95 2.25 -25.90
C ALA A 699 -30.99 2.53 -24.72
N SER A 700 -30.73 1.49 -23.93
CA SER A 700 -29.75 1.44 -22.83
C SER A 700 -28.51 0.65 -23.28
N TYR A 701 -27.35 0.97 -22.73
CA TYR A 701 -26.07 0.40 -23.15
C TYR A 701 -25.25 -0.06 -21.95
N ALA A 702 -24.58 -1.21 -22.07
CA ALA A 702 -23.65 -1.75 -21.10
C ALA A 702 -22.30 -2.01 -21.78
N ILE A 703 -21.23 -1.46 -21.25
CA ILE A 703 -19.85 -1.74 -21.64
C ILE A 703 -19.28 -2.66 -20.58
N LEU A 704 -18.77 -3.81 -21.00
CA LEU A 704 -18.46 -4.92 -20.12
C LEU A 704 -17.02 -5.36 -20.31
N SER A 705 -16.29 -5.58 -19.23
CA SER A 705 -15.13 -6.47 -19.21
C SER A 705 -15.25 -7.43 -18.02
N ALA A 706 -14.29 -8.33 -17.81
CA ALA A 706 -14.33 -9.28 -16.69
C ALA A 706 -14.60 -8.61 -15.33
N ASP A 707 -14.02 -7.44 -15.07
CA ASP A 707 -14.08 -6.71 -13.80
C ASP A 707 -14.54 -5.25 -13.93
N TYR A 708 -14.98 -4.83 -15.12
CA TYR A 708 -15.44 -3.45 -15.37
C TYR A 708 -16.84 -3.43 -15.97
N LEU A 709 -17.65 -2.47 -15.52
CA LEU A 709 -18.98 -2.18 -16.03
C LEU A 709 -19.16 -0.67 -16.21
N ASN A 710 -19.57 -0.25 -17.40
CA ASN A 710 -20.24 1.04 -17.58
C ASN A 710 -21.66 0.79 -18.09
N LEU A 711 -22.68 1.10 -17.30
CA LEU A 711 -24.07 0.87 -17.61
C LEU A 711 -24.80 2.21 -17.70
N SER A 712 -25.35 2.51 -18.87
CA SER A 712 -26.26 3.62 -19.10
C SER A 712 -27.69 3.10 -19.30
N VAL A 713 -28.58 3.38 -18.35
CA VAL A 713 -29.95 2.88 -18.31
C VAL A 713 -30.97 4.01 -18.51
N ARG A 714 -31.94 3.77 -19.39
CA ARG A 714 -33.11 4.65 -19.60
C ARG A 714 -34.39 3.93 -19.22
N PHE A 715 -34.95 4.29 -18.06
CA PHE A 715 -36.25 3.78 -17.59
C PHE A 715 -37.34 4.80 -17.92
N GLY A 716 -37.91 4.74 -19.13
CA GLY A 716 -38.91 5.71 -19.58
C GLY A 716 -38.37 7.14 -19.60
N TYR A 717 -38.72 7.96 -18.59
CA TYR A 717 -38.34 9.37 -18.46
C TYR A 717 -37.15 9.63 -17.49
N HIS A 718 -36.56 8.58 -16.92
CA HIS A 718 -35.42 8.66 -16.00
C HIS A 718 -34.15 8.12 -16.65
N PHE A 719 -33.02 8.76 -16.35
CA PHE A 719 -31.69 8.37 -16.83
C PHE A 719 -30.78 8.07 -15.64
N ALA A 720 -30.12 6.92 -15.68
CA ALA A 720 -29.14 6.52 -14.69
C ALA A 720 -27.88 6.00 -15.38
N THR A 721 -26.70 6.40 -14.91
CA THR A 721 -25.42 5.82 -15.33
C THR A 721 -24.73 5.23 -14.12
N VAL A 722 -24.23 3.99 -14.24
CA VAL A 722 -23.43 3.30 -13.23
C VAL A 722 -22.11 2.90 -13.85
N ASP A 723 -21.01 3.29 -13.24
CA ASP A 723 -19.65 2.88 -13.62
C ASP A 723 -19.01 2.17 -12.45
N ALA A 724 -18.40 1.02 -12.69
CA ALA A 724 -17.82 0.22 -11.64
C ALA A 724 -16.60 -0.54 -12.11
N LEU A 725 -15.51 -0.43 -11.35
CA LEU A 725 -14.35 -1.31 -11.41
C LEU A 725 -14.35 -2.19 -10.16
N CYS A 726 -14.43 -3.50 -10.35
CA CYS A 726 -14.56 -4.51 -9.30
C CYS A 726 -13.54 -5.64 -9.56
N GLY A 727 -12.28 -5.36 -9.19
CA GLY A 727 -11.15 -6.28 -9.29
C GLY A 727 -10.64 -6.74 -7.93
N ALA A 728 -9.52 -7.46 -7.97
CA ALA A 728 -8.88 -8.02 -6.77
C ALA A 728 -8.15 -6.96 -5.91
N ASP A 729 -7.75 -5.83 -6.50
CA ASP A 729 -7.07 -4.74 -5.79
C ASP A 729 -8.11 -3.76 -5.24
N ALA A 730 -8.30 -3.78 -3.91
CA ALA A 730 -9.29 -2.94 -3.24
C ALA A 730 -9.03 -1.44 -3.48
N GLU A 731 -7.78 -1.00 -3.56
CA GLU A 731 -7.42 0.42 -3.71
C GLU A 731 -7.86 1.03 -5.05
N GLN A 732 -8.06 0.19 -6.07
CA GLN A 732 -8.52 0.62 -7.40
C GLN A 732 -10.03 0.50 -7.57
N ASN A 733 -10.72 -0.21 -6.68
CA ASN A 733 -12.14 -0.48 -6.83
C ASN A 733 -12.96 0.78 -6.57
N TYR A 734 -13.95 1.02 -7.44
CA TYR A 734 -14.86 2.14 -7.31
C TYR A 734 -16.23 1.83 -7.92
N ILE A 735 -17.26 2.46 -7.38
CA ILE A 735 -18.60 2.55 -7.96
C ILE A 735 -18.95 4.03 -8.04
N THR A 736 -19.40 4.49 -9.20
CA THR A 736 -19.96 5.82 -9.38
C THR A 736 -21.32 5.70 -10.03
N MET A 737 -22.28 6.49 -9.57
CA MET A 737 -23.63 6.54 -10.08
C MET A 737 -24.04 7.99 -10.32
N ASN A 738 -24.61 8.26 -11.49
CA ASN A 738 -25.37 9.49 -11.73
C ASN A 738 -26.82 9.16 -12.02
N PHE A 739 -27.73 10.00 -11.56
CA PHE A 739 -29.17 9.83 -11.74
C PHE A 739 -29.85 11.17 -11.98
N ALA A 740 -30.66 11.26 -13.05
CA ALA A 740 -31.36 12.49 -13.44
C ALA A 740 -32.69 12.22 -14.17
N GLY A 741 -33.55 13.24 -14.23
CA GLY A 741 -34.77 13.28 -15.05
C GLY A 741 -36.06 12.87 -14.32
N GLY A 742 -37.19 12.90 -15.04
CA GLY A 742 -38.48 12.33 -14.63
C GLY A 742 -39.74 12.98 -15.18
N ALA A 743 -40.88 12.29 -15.02
CA ALA A 743 -42.19 12.73 -15.52
C ALA A 743 -43.05 13.38 -14.44
N GLY A 744 -42.69 13.23 -13.16
CA GLY A 744 -43.40 13.84 -12.04
C GLY A 744 -43.18 15.35 -11.88
N ALA A 745 -44.03 15.98 -11.09
CA ALA A 745 -43.87 17.38 -10.68
C ALA A 745 -42.52 17.59 -9.97
N TYR A 746 -41.98 18.82 -10.00
CA TYR A 746 -40.70 19.16 -9.38
C TYR A 746 -40.59 18.65 -7.93
N HIS A 747 -41.66 18.81 -7.14
CA HIS A 747 -41.75 18.32 -5.77
C HIS A 747 -41.54 16.80 -5.63
N GLY A 748 -42.22 16.00 -6.45
CA GLY A 748 -42.09 14.54 -6.41
C GLY A 748 -40.72 14.04 -6.89
N ARG A 749 -40.13 14.72 -7.88
CA ARG A 749 -38.75 14.45 -8.32
C ARG A 749 -37.74 14.69 -7.20
N SER A 750 -37.88 15.80 -6.46
CA SER A 750 -37.03 16.11 -5.30
C SER A 750 -37.15 15.07 -4.18
N LEU A 751 -38.38 14.64 -3.85
CA LEU A 751 -38.59 13.61 -2.81
C LEU A 751 -37.96 12.26 -3.18
N ARG A 752 -38.02 11.87 -4.46
CA ARG A 752 -37.35 10.64 -4.91
C ARG A 752 -35.83 10.77 -4.86
N ILE A 753 -35.27 11.91 -5.27
CA ILE A 753 -33.82 12.16 -5.16
C ILE A 753 -33.38 12.09 -3.71
N GLN A 754 -34.17 12.63 -2.77
CA GLN A 754 -33.92 12.49 -1.34
C GLN A 754 -33.96 11.03 -0.88
N PHE A 755 -34.93 10.23 -1.34
CA PHE A 755 -34.97 8.79 -1.07
C PHE A 755 -33.72 8.07 -1.57
N LEU A 756 -33.33 8.30 -2.83
CA LEU A 756 -32.12 7.70 -3.40
C LEU A 756 -30.87 8.11 -2.61
N ALA A 757 -30.74 9.39 -2.26
CA ALA A 757 -29.63 9.90 -1.50
C ALA A 757 -29.55 9.29 -0.10
N ASP A 758 -30.67 9.18 0.63
CA ASP A 758 -30.71 8.56 1.96
C ASP A 758 -30.27 7.09 1.92
N VAL A 759 -30.79 6.31 0.96
CA VAL A 759 -30.38 4.90 0.81
C VAL A 759 -28.89 4.79 0.43
N LEU A 760 -28.42 5.56 -0.55
CA LEU A 760 -27.01 5.54 -0.99
C LEU A 760 -26.05 5.95 0.13
N SER A 761 -26.41 6.97 0.92
CA SER A 761 -25.59 7.44 2.05
C SER A 761 -25.48 6.36 3.13
N ARG A 762 -26.58 5.65 3.44
CA ARG A 762 -26.59 4.52 4.39
C ARG A 762 -25.83 3.30 3.86
N LEU A 763 -25.73 3.13 2.54
CA LEU A 763 -24.88 2.11 1.90
C LEU A 763 -23.39 2.51 1.86
N GLY A 764 -23.04 3.72 2.31
CA GLY A 764 -21.68 4.22 2.42
C GLY A 764 -21.21 5.10 1.24
N PHE A 765 -22.07 5.43 0.29
CA PHE A 765 -21.72 6.31 -0.83
C PHE A 765 -21.60 7.76 -0.34
N GLU A 766 -20.61 8.48 -0.87
CA GLU A 766 -20.59 9.94 -0.86
C GLU A 766 -21.57 10.45 -1.91
N VAL A 767 -22.55 11.28 -1.51
CA VAL A 767 -23.64 11.74 -2.39
C VAL A 767 -23.65 13.25 -2.51
N THR A 768 -23.75 13.75 -3.75
CA THR A 768 -23.92 15.17 -4.09
C THR A 768 -25.19 15.36 -4.90
N ILE A 769 -25.98 16.38 -4.57
CA ILE A 769 -27.23 16.71 -5.28
C ILE A 769 -27.10 18.12 -5.87
N LYS A 770 -27.33 18.26 -7.18
CA LYS A 770 -27.34 19.54 -7.91
C LYS A 770 -28.64 19.66 -8.71
N GLY A 771 -29.64 20.34 -8.14
CA GLY A 771 -30.95 20.45 -8.78
C GLY A 771 -31.66 19.09 -8.83
N ASP A 772 -31.88 18.56 -10.03
CA ASP A 772 -32.46 17.22 -10.25
C ASP A 772 -31.43 16.14 -10.64
N LEU A 773 -30.14 16.47 -10.57
CA LEU A 773 -29.02 15.54 -10.73
C LEU A 773 -28.53 15.06 -9.36
N LEU A 774 -28.43 13.74 -9.21
CA LEU A 774 -27.76 13.07 -8.10
C LEU A 774 -26.49 12.41 -8.61
N GLU A 775 -25.37 12.69 -7.95
CA GLU A 775 -24.05 12.08 -8.17
C GLU A 775 -23.68 11.31 -6.90
N ALA A 776 -23.25 10.06 -7.00
CA ALA A 776 -22.85 9.24 -5.87
C ALA A 776 -21.59 8.42 -6.17
N SER A 777 -20.66 8.32 -5.22
CA SER A 777 -19.43 7.56 -5.37
C SER A 777 -19.09 6.73 -4.12
N LEU A 778 -18.55 5.54 -4.34
CA LEU A 778 -18.04 4.64 -3.31
C LEU A 778 -16.69 4.09 -3.78
N LEU A 779 -15.66 4.26 -2.96
CA LEU A 779 -14.26 3.96 -3.33
C LEU A 779 -13.64 2.95 -2.37
N ARG A 780 -12.61 2.25 -2.84
CA ARG A 780 -11.66 1.47 -2.02
C ARG A 780 -12.24 0.30 -1.21
N LEU A 781 -13.15 -0.46 -1.82
CA LEU A 781 -13.73 -1.65 -1.18
C LEU A 781 -13.15 -2.96 -1.74
N GLU A 782 -13.06 -3.97 -0.89
CA GLU A 782 -12.75 -5.33 -1.33
C GLU A 782 -13.81 -5.86 -2.32
N GLN A 783 -13.40 -6.76 -3.22
CA GLN A 783 -14.25 -7.28 -4.30
C GLN A 783 -15.61 -7.80 -3.80
N GLY A 784 -15.64 -8.55 -2.70
CA GLY A 784 -16.90 -9.07 -2.15
C GLY A 784 -17.85 -7.98 -1.64
N ALA A 785 -17.31 -6.92 -1.04
CA ALA A 785 -18.08 -5.77 -0.60
C ALA A 785 -18.59 -4.94 -1.79
N MET A 786 -17.78 -4.80 -2.84
CA MET A 786 -18.16 -4.18 -4.11
C MET A 786 -19.35 -4.90 -4.76
N GLU A 787 -19.32 -6.24 -4.84
CA GLU A 787 -20.43 -7.03 -5.37
C GLU A 787 -21.71 -6.87 -4.54
N SER A 788 -21.59 -6.79 -3.21
CA SER A 788 -22.74 -6.56 -2.33
C SER A 788 -23.33 -5.16 -2.51
N ALA A 789 -22.49 -4.13 -2.62
CA ALA A 789 -22.92 -2.76 -2.87
C ALA A 789 -23.61 -2.63 -4.24
N LEU A 790 -23.08 -3.29 -5.28
CA LEU A 790 -23.71 -3.33 -6.61
C LEU A 790 -25.06 -4.06 -6.60
N ASP A 791 -25.21 -5.16 -5.86
CA ASP A 791 -26.53 -5.82 -5.68
C ASP A 791 -27.55 -4.84 -5.07
N GLN A 792 -27.20 -4.17 -3.96
CA GLN A 792 -28.09 -3.20 -3.32
C GLN A 792 -28.42 -2.01 -4.23
N LEU A 793 -27.42 -1.50 -4.95
CA LEU A 793 -27.62 -0.45 -5.96
C LEU A 793 -28.59 -0.90 -7.06
N GLY A 794 -28.47 -2.15 -7.52
CA GLY A 794 -29.37 -2.73 -8.51
C GLY A 794 -30.82 -2.79 -8.03
N ARG A 795 -31.02 -3.18 -6.76
CA ARG A 795 -32.36 -3.18 -6.13
C ARG A 795 -32.92 -1.76 -6.04
N LEU A 796 -32.10 -0.81 -5.60
CA LEU A 796 -32.50 0.59 -5.46
C LEU A 796 -32.98 1.16 -6.80
N LEU A 797 -32.21 0.93 -7.87
CA LEU A 797 -32.58 1.31 -9.24
C LEU A 797 -33.94 0.70 -9.64
N GLY A 798 -34.14 -0.60 -9.40
CA GLY A 798 -35.38 -1.30 -9.71
C GLY A 798 -36.61 -0.74 -8.97
N THR A 799 -36.45 -0.38 -7.70
CA THR A 799 -37.55 0.14 -6.87
C THR A 799 -37.87 1.63 -7.04
N SER A 800 -36.94 2.41 -7.61
CA SER A 800 -37.07 3.87 -7.71
C SER A 800 -38.06 4.35 -8.79
N ARG A 801 -38.69 3.42 -9.51
CA ARG A 801 -39.53 3.67 -10.68
C ARG A 801 -40.88 4.28 -10.29
N LEU A 802 -41.30 5.34 -10.99
CA LEU A 802 -42.57 6.07 -10.78
C LEU A 802 -42.77 6.67 -9.37
N LEU A 803 -41.79 6.56 -8.47
CA LEU A 803 -41.86 7.18 -7.14
C LEU A 803 -41.99 8.70 -7.20
N ASP A 804 -41.52 9.34 -8.27
CA ASP A 804 -41.68 10.77 -8.51
C ASP A 804 -43.14 11.20 -8.75
N MET A 805 -44.03 10.26 -9.04
CA MET A 805 -45.47 10.48 -9.17
C MET A 805 -46.27 10.03 -7.93
N ALA A 806 -45.73 9.09 -7.15
CA ALA A 806 -46.38 8.53 -5.96
C ALA A 806 -46.07 9.32 -4.67
N LEU A 807 -44.85 9.82 -4.53
CA LEU A 807 -44.38 10.54 -3.34
C LEU A 807 -45.00 11.93 -3.25
N LYS A 808 -45.57 12.24 -2.08
CA LYS A 808 -46.21 13.52 -1.77
C LYS A 808 -45.56 14.24 -0.59
N THR A 809 -45.00 13.50 0.38
CA THR A 809 -44.42 14.09 1.60
C THR A 809 -43.05 13.50 1.98
N PRO A 810 -42.20 14.24 2.72
CA PRO A 810 -40.91 13.76 3.21
C PRO A 810 -41.01 12.57 4.19
N GLU A 811 -42.09 12.46 4.97
CA GLU A 811 -42.28 11.34 5.92
C GLU A 811 -42.41 10.00 5.18
N GLN A 812 -42.93 10.02 3.95
CA GLN A 812 -42.99 8.85 3.09
C GLN A 812 -41.59 8.40 2.65
N VAL A 813 -40.66 9.34 2.44
CA VAL A 813 -39.26 9.03 2.07
C VAL A 813 -38.59 8.21 3.17
N ALA A 814 -38.66 8.66 4.43
CA ALA A 814 -38.08 7.93 5.56
C ALA A 814 -38.68 6.51 5.70
N THR A 815 -40.00 6.38 5.50
CA THR A 815 -40.70 5.09 5.56
C THR A 815 -40.25 4.13 4.44
N LEU A 816 -40.05 4.65 3.23
CA LEU A 816 -39.55 3.88 2.10
C LEU A 816 -38.10 3.43 2.31
N SER A 817 -37.24 4.32 2.83
CA SER A 817 -35.86 3.96 3.18
C SER A 817 -35.81 2.81 4.18
N GLU A 818 -36.61 2.85 5.24
CA GLU A 818 -36.73 1.74 6.20
C GLU A 818 -37.26 0.46 5.55
N SER A 819 -38.24 0.59 4.65
CA SER A 819 -38.81 -0.55 3.92
C SER A 819 -37.77 -1.23 3.00
N PHE A 820 -36.93 -0.43 2.35
CA PHE A 820 -35.84 -0.91 1.49
C PHE A 820 -34.87 -1.80 2.28
N PHE A 821 -34.39 -1.35 3.45
CA PHE A 821 -33.46 -2.13 4.29
C PHE A 821 -34.14 -3.32 4.98
N ARG A 822 -35.48 -3.32 5.11
CA ARG A 822 -36.27 -4.48 5.55
C ARG A 822 -36.57 -5.49 4.43
N GLY A 823 -36.08 -5.25 3.21
CA GLY A 823 -36.30 -6.14 2.06
C GLY A 823 -37.70 -6.08 1.47
N LYS A 824 -38.46 -5.01 1.75
CA LYS A 824 -39.77 -4.74 1.15
C LYS A 824 -39.57 -3.78 -0.03
N TYR A 825 -39.68 -4.30 -1.25
CA TYR A 825 -39.31 -3.58 -2.48
C TYR A 825 -40.51 -3.19 -3.38
N ASP A 826 -41.72 -3.66 -3.07
CA ASP A 826 -42.93 -3.24 -3.78
C ASP A 826 -43.56 -2.04 -3.08
N PHE A 827 -43.25 -0.84 -3.57
CA PHE A 827 -43.67 0.42 -2.96
C PHE A 827 -45.01 0.95 -3.50
N LEU A 828 -45.52 0.38 -4.60
CA LEU A 828 -46.66 0.93 -5.34
C LEU A 828 -47.94 0.08 -5.18
N GLU A 829 -47.83 -1.20 -4.81
CA GLU A 829 -48.99 -2.04 -4.50
C GLU A 829 -49.36 -2.00 -3.00
N PRO A 830 -50.66 -1.94 -2.65
CA PRO A 830 -51.10 -2.01 -1.25
C PRO A 830 -50.78 -3.39 -0.64
N GLU A 831 -50.33 -3.40 0.63
CA GLU A 831 -50.05 -4.64 1.36
C GLU A 831 -51.30 -5.54 1.40
N ARG A 832 -51.18 -6.70 0.75
CA ARG A 832 -52.16 -7.79 0.82
C ARG A 832 -51.86 -8.69 2.02
N ALA A 833 -52.64 -8.53 3.07
CA ALA A 833 -52.49 -9.28 4.33
C ALA A 833 -52.75 -10.80 4.20
N ASP A 834 -53.34 -11.25 3.08
CA ASP A 834 -53.69 -12.64 2.82
C ASP A 834 -52.55 -13.46 2.17
N ILE A 835 -51.48 -12.81 1.68
CA ILE A 835 -50.33 -13.48 1.06
C ILE A 835 -49.49 -14.21 2.11
N PRO A 836 -49.03 -15.46 1.85
CA PRO A 836 -48.11 -16.16 2.74
C PRO A 836 -46.81 -15.37 3.00
N ALA A 837 -46.51 -15.06 4.26
CA ALA A 837 -45.43 -14.15 4.65
C ALA A 837 -44.02 -14.55 4.14
N ASN A 838 -43.75 -15.85 4.00
CA ASN A 838 -42.46 -16.41 3.57
C ASN A 838 -42.30 -16.49 2.05
N PHE A 839 -43.13 -15.78 1.28
CA PHE A 839 -43.15 -15.86 -0.17
C PHE A 839 -43.18 -14.49 -0.85
N PHE A 840 -42.59 -14.41 -2.05
CA PHE A 840 -42.78 -13.31 -3.00
C PHE A 840 -43.93 -13.66 -3.95
N LEU A 841 -44.95 -12.81 -4.01
CA LEU A 841 -46.02 -12.91 -4.99
C LEU A 841 -45.52 -12.40 -6.34
N ILE A 842 -45.52 -13.28 -7.35
CA ILE A 842 -45.15 -12.90 -8.72
C ILE A 842 -46.42 -12.72 -9.56
N THR A 843 -47.26 -13.75 -9.61
CA THR A 843 -48.53 -13.78 -10.33
C THR A 843 -49.48 -14.77 -9.67
N GLY A 844 -50.79 -14.54 -9.73
CA GLY A 844 -51.77 -15.46 -9.14
C GLY A 844 -52.57 -14.86 -7.99
N ASP A 845 -53.67 -15.51 -7.64
CA ASP A 845 -54.36 -15.27 -6.38
C ASP A 845 -53.92 -16.30 -5.34
N TRP A 846 -52.80 -16.01 -4.67
CA TRP A 846 -52.23 -16.86 -3.64
C TRP A 846 -52.60 -16.35 -2.25
N LYS A 847 -53.12 -17.24 -1.41
CA LYS A 847 -53.50 -16.92 -0.03
C LYS A 847 -53.28 -18.10 0.91
N ASN A 848 -53.26 -17.85 2.21
CA ASN A 848 -53.44 -18.94 3.17
C ASN A 848 -54.86 -19.54 3.03
N SER A 849 -55.00 -20.84 3.24
CA SER A 849 -56.28 -21.55 3.15
C SER A 849 -57.35 -20.91 4.04
N ASP A 850 -58.58 -20.74 3.50
CA ASP A 850 -59.70 -20.13 4.23
C ASP A 850 -60.11 -20.95 5.48
N PRO A 851 -60.72 -20.31 6.50
CA PRO A 851 -61.24 -21.00 7.68
C PRO A 851 -62.25 -22.09 7.30
N GLY A 852 -61.92 -23.36 7.62
CA GLY A 852 -62.73 -24.53 7.29
C GLY A 852 -62.14 -25.43 6.19
N MET A 853 -61.10 -25.00 5.49
CA MET A 853 -60.27 -25.86 4.63
C MET A 853 -59.10 -26.48 5.41
N GLU A 854 -58.49 -27.54 4.85
CA GLU A 854 -57.22 -28.05 5.34
C GLU A 854 -56.14 -26.97 5.28
N ALA A 855 -55.33 -26.85 6.34
CA ALA A 855 -54.28 -25.85 6.43
C ALA A 855 -53.26 -25.99 5.29
N GLY A 856 -53.03 -24.91 4.55
CA GLY A 856 -52.08 -24.87 3.45
C GLY A 856 -52.05 -23.52 2.73
N ILE A 857 -51.29 -23.47 1.65
CA ILE A 857 -51.24 -22.34 0.72
C ILE A 857 -52.18 -22.65 -0.44
N LEU A 858 -53.19 -21.83 -0.63
CA LEU A 858 -54.18 -21.97 -1.69
C LEU A 858 -53.83 -21.02 -2.84
N GLN A 859 -53.82 -21.57 -4.06
CA GLN A 859 -53.96 -20.76 -5.26
C GLN A 859 -55.39 -20.89 -5.77
N ASP A 860 -56.09 -19.76 -5.87
CA ASP A 860 -57.48 -19.70 -6.31
C ASP A 860 -57.57 -19.26 -7.77
N GLY A 861 -57.62 -20.23 -8.69
CA GLY A 861 -57.83 -20.00 -10.11
C GLY A 861 -59.26 -19.62 -10.49
N SER A 862 -60.24 -19.64 -9.57
CA SER A 862 -61.65 -19.37 -9.91
C SER A 862 -61.91 -17.93 -10.36
N ARG A 863 -61.03 -17.00 -9.99
CA ARG A 863 -61.06 -15.60 -10.43
C ARG A 863 -60.50 -15.39 -11.84
N PHE A 864 -60.03 -16.45 -12.50
CA PHE A 864 -59.60 -16.42 -13.89
C PHE A 864 -60.81 -16.21 -14.84
N VAL A 865 -61.23 -14.97 -15.06
CA VAL A 865 -62.18 -14.64 -16.15
C VAL A 865 -61.88 -13.29 -16.80
N SER A 866 -61.49 -13.34 -18.08
CA SER A 866 -62.09 -12.45 -19.09
C SER A 866 -62.64 -13.30 -20.25
N SER A 867 -63.97 -13.45 -20.25
CA SER A 867 -64.87 -13.72 -21.38
C SER A 867 -64.46 -14.72 -22.47
N ILE A 868 -64.76 -16.02 -22.28
CA ILE A 868 -65.31 -16.86 -23.35
C ILE A 868 -66.44 -17.69 -22.73
N SER A 869 -67.64 -17.65 -23.31
CA SER A 869 -68.82 -18.35 -22.79
C SER A 869 -68.57 -19.86 -22.73
N ILE A 870 -68.75 -20.43 -21.54
CA ILE A 870 -68.61 -21.87 -21.22
C ILE A 870 -69.33 -22.79 -22.23
N GLY A 871 -70.39 -22.30 -22.87
CA GLY A 871 -71.15 -23.04 -23.90
C GLY A 871 -70.43 -23.25 -25.25
N VAL A 872 -69.52 -22.37 -25.65
CA VAL A 872 -68.77 -22.52 -26.93
C VAL A 872 -67.61 -23.50 -26.74
N THR A 873 -66.97 -23.47 -25.57
CA THR A 873 -65.83 -24.31 -25.19
C THR A 873 -66.21 -25.79 -25.11
N GLN A 874 -67.36 -26.12 -24.51
CA GLN A 874 -67.86 -27.50 -24.43
C GLN A 874 -68.30 -28.06 -25.80
N THR A 875 -68.75 -27.19 -26.71
CA THR A 875 -69.21 -27.60 -28.04
C THR A 875 -68.03 -27.86 -28.99
N MET A 876 -66.95 -27.07 -28.91
CA MET A 876 -65.74 -27.25 -29.73
C MET A 876 -64.85 -28.43 -29.25
N ALA A 877 -64.78 -28.69 -27.94
CA ALA A 877 -64.01 -29.81 -27.39
C ALA A 877 -64.52 -31.18 -27.89
N ARG A 878 -65.83 -31.32 -28.13
CA ARG A 878 -66.43 -32.52 -28.75
C ARG A 878 -66.08 -32.70 -30.23
N PHE A 879 -65.64 -31.65 -30.93
CA PHE A 879 -65.45 -31.67 -32.39
C PHE A 879 -63.98 -31.86 -32.82
N MET A 880 -62.98 -31.47 -32.01
CA MET A 880 -61.57 -31.38 -32.46
C MET A 880 -60.58 -32.38 -31.81
N GLY A 881 -60.96 -33.15 -30.79
CA GLY A 881 -60.10 -34.20 -30.20
C GLY A 881 -58.72 -33.70 -29.73
N LYS A 882 -57.68 -34.55 -29.80
CA LYS A 882 -56.32 -34.26 -29.29
C LYS A 882 -55.63 -32.99 -29.86
N ARG A 883 -56.11 -32.44 -30.98
CA ARG A 883 -55.62 -31.18 -31.57
C ARG A 883 -56.14 -29.91 -30.87
N TYR A 884 -57.08 -30.04 -29.94
CA TYR A 884 -57.64 -28.92 -29.19
C TYR A 884 -56.64 -28.32 -28.19
N GLN A 885 -55.80 -29.14 -27.55
CA GLN A 885 -54.78 -28.64 -26.62
C GLN A 885 -53.67 -27.85 -27.32
N GLU A 886 -53.19 -28.32 -28.47
CA GLU A 886 -52.21 -27.59 -29.29
C GLU A 886 -52.77 -26.25 -29.82
N PHE A 887 -54.08 -26.19 -30.09
CA PHE A 887 -54.75 -24.94 -30.48
C PHE A 887 -54.87 -23.97 -29.29
N LEU A 888 -55.24 -24.45 -28.10
CA LEU A 888 -55.36 -23.63 -26.89
C LEU A 888 -54.00 -23.06 -26.41
N ASP A 889 -52.92 -23.83 -26.54
CA ASP A 889 -51.56 -23.39 -26.18
C ASP A 889 -51.01 -22.27 -27.09
N ASN A 890 -51.59 -22.09 -28.29
CA ASN A 890 -51.20 -21.04 -29.24
C ASN A 890 -52.03 -19.75 -29.12
N VAL A 891 -53.06 -19.72 -28.29
CA VAL A 891 -53.87 -18.52 -28.04
C VAL A 891 -53.31 -17.84 -26.79
N GLU A 892 -52.70 -16.65 -26.95
CA GLU A 892 -52.07 -15.87 -25.85
C GLU A 892 -53.00 -15.65 -24.63
N ALA A 893 -54.32 -15.74 -24.79
CA ALA A 893 -55.31 -15.63 -23.73
C ALA A 893 -55.26 -16.75 -22.65
N TYR A 894 -54.59 -17.88 -22.90
CA TYR A 894 -54.45 -18.99 -21.92
C TYR A 894 -53.06 -19.09 -21.28
N CYS A 895 -52.16 -18.12 -21.52
CA CYS A 895 -50.81 -18.06 -20.97
C CYS A 895 -50.77 -17.48 -19.54
N TYR A 896 -51.63 -18.00 -18.65
CA TYR A 896 -51.66 -17.62 -17.25
C TYR A 896 -51.02 -18.71 -16.37
N PHE A 897 -49.88 -18.36 -15.78
CA PHE A 897 -49.07 -19.25 -14.96
C PHE A 897 -48.87 -18.61 -13.58
N PRO A 898 -49.79 -18.84 -12.63
CA PRO A 898 -49.61 -18.40 -11.24
C PRO A 898 -48.30 -18.94 -10.68
N LEU A 899 -47.49 -18.05 -10.12
CA LEU A 899 -46.20 -18.36 -9.51
C LEU A 899 -46.04 -17.57 -8.21
N ILE A 900 -45.63 -18.28 -7.17
CA ILE A 900 -45.20 -17.68 -5.90
C ILE A 900 -43.83 -18.26 -5.53
N ILE A 901 -42.88 -17.42 -5.11
CA ILE A 901 -41.47 -17.82 -4.88
C ILE A 901 -41.20 -17.82 -3.38
N ALA A 902 -40.65 -18.91 -2.84
CA ALA A 902 -40.26 -18.99 -1.44
C ALA A 902 -39.06 -18.06 -1.17
N LYS A 903 -39.17 -17.19 -0.16
CA LYS A 903 -38.06 -16.34 0.31
C LYS A 903 -36.94 -17.24 0.82
N GLU A 904 -35.68 -16.80 0.74
CA GLU A 904 -34.52 -17.54 1.28
C GLU A 904 -34.36 -19.00 0.77
N SER A 905 -34.96 -19.34 -0.37
CA SER A 905 -34.97 -20.72 -0.92
C SER A 905 -33.93 -20.99 -2.00
N ASN A 906 -32.91 -20.14 -2.13
CA ASN A 906 -31.93 -20.25 -3.21
C ASN A 906 -31.06 -21.50 -3.04
N MET A 907 -31.08 -22.38 -4.05
CA MET A 907 -30.41 -23.68 -4.03
C MET A 907 -29.59 -23.88 -5.32
N LYS A 908 -28.39 -24.47 -5.17
CA LYS A 908 -27.50 -24.87 -6.29
C LYS A 908 -27.49 -26.39 -6.54
N ASN A 909 -27.55 -27.19 -5.48
CA ASN A 909 -27.70 -28.63 -5.50
C ASN A 909 -28.52 -29.02 -4.26
N GLY A 910 -29.29 -30.10 -4.34
CA GLY A 910 -30.09 -30.57 -3.22
C GLY A 910 -31.44 -31.14 -3.65
N SER A 911 -32.29 -31.40 -2.68
CA SER A 911 -33.67 -31.85 -2.89
C SER A 911 -34.68 -30.84 -2.40
N ALA A 912 -35.80 -30.76 -3.11
CA ALA A 912 -36.98 -30.04 -2.65
C ALA A 912 -38.22 -30.90 -2.83
N GLN A 913 -39.19 -30.74 -1.93
CA GLN A 913 -40.47 -31.43 -2.04
C GLN A 913 -41.63 -30.55 -1.59
N VAL A 914 -42.82 -30.85 -2.10
CA VAL A 914 -44.07 -30.22 -1.68
C VAL A 914 -45.22 -31.21 -1.84
N TRP A 915 -46.21 -31.11 -0.96
CA TRP A 915 -47.48 -31.78 -1.15
C TRP A 915 -48.45 -30.86 -1.88
N VAL A 916 -49.11 -31.38 -2.91
CA VAL A 916 -50.11 -30.67 -3.69
C VAL A 916 -51.41 -31.47 -3.74
N LYS A 917 -52.53 -30.78 -3.60
CA LYS A 917 -53.89 -31.33 -3.71
C LYS A 917 -54.63 -30.55 -4.80
N PRO A 918 -54.78 -31.11 -6.02
CA PRO A 918 -55.57 -30.50 -7.07
C PRO A 918 -57.06 -30.56 -6.72
N LEU A 919 -57.72 -29.41 -6.53
CA LEU A 919 -59.10 -29.33 -6.03
C LEU A 919 -60.12 -29.13 -7.15
N ALA A 920 -59.90 -28.16 -8.04
CA ALA A 920 -60.83 -27.82 -9.12
C ALA A 920 -60.11 -27.21 -10.33
N GLY A 921 -60.85 -27.06 -11.44
CA GLY A 921 -60.38 -26.49 -12.70
C GLY A 921 -61.08 -27.14 -13.89
N THR A 922 -61.47 -26.34 -14.89
CA THR A 922 -62.13 -26.79 -16.12
C THR A 922 -61.15 -26.91 -17.27
N ILE A 923 -60.20 -25.98 -17.36
CA ILE A 923 -59.16 -25.98 -18.40
C ILE A 923 -57.99 -26.85 -17.93
N ASP A 924 -57.57 -26.68 -16.69
CA ASP A 924 -56.46 -27.42 -16.10
C ASP A 924 -56.70 -27.65 -14.61
N GLN A 925 -56.35 -28.84 -14.10
CA GLN A 925 -56.41 -29.16 -12.67
C GLN A 925 -55.02 -29.60 -12.22
N ALA A 926 -54.10 -28.64 -12.26
CA ALA A 926 -52.67 -28.85 -12.07
C ALA A 926 -52.13 -28.14 -10.84
N GLY A 927 -51.03 -28.67 -10.34
CA GLY A 927 -50.14 -27.97 -9.43
C GLY A 927 -48.72 -28.53 -9.53
N GLY A 928 -47.75 -27.69 -9.24
CA GLY A 928 -46.35 -27.98 -9.51
C GLY A 928 -45.38 -27.34 -8.54
N LEU A 929 -44.19 -27.92 -8.51
CA LEU A 929 -43.02 -27.42 -7.82
C LEU A 929 -42.12 -26.69 -8.83
N ALA A 930 -41.98 -25.38 -8.65
CA ALA A 930 -41.04 -24.57 -9.42
C ALA A 930 -39.67 -24.55 -8.74
N PHE A 931 -38.60 -24.65 -9.53
CA PHE A 931 -37.23 -24.71 -9.02
C PHE A 931 -36.22 -24.14 -10.01
N ALA A 932 -35.00 -23.88 -9.52
CA ALA A 932 -33.96 -23.18 -10.26
C ALA A 932 -34.48 -21.85 -10.87
N ILE A 933 -35.31 -21.14 -10.10
CA ILE A 933 -35.91 -19.88 -10.50
C ILE A 933 -34.84 -18.80 -10.42
N ARG A 934 -34.40 -18.31 -11.58
CA ARG A 934 -33.39 -17.25 -11.69
C ARG A 934 -34.03 -15.87 -11.74
N ASP A 935 -35.12 -15.79 -12.50
CA ASP A 935 -36.02 -14.67 -12.62
C ASP A 935 -37.44 -15.20 -12.87
N TRP A 936 -38.43 -14.30 -12.87
CA TRP A 936 -39.84 -14.65 -13.01
C TRP A 936 -40.23 -15.28 -14.37
N ALA A 937 -39.32 -15.31 -15.34
CA ALA A 937 -39.51 -15.81 -16.69
C ALA A 937 -38.56 -16.97 -17.07
N ASN A 938 -37.60 -17.32 -16.20
CA ASN A 938 -36.60 -18.36 -16.42
C ASN A 938 -36.52 -19.33 -15.22
N TYR A 939 -37.20 -20.47 -15.34
CA TYR A 939 -37.28 -21.48 -14.28
C TYR A 939 -37.68 -22.85 -14.82
N PHE A 940 -37.60 -23.89 -13.97
CA PHE A 940 -38.16 -25.21 -14.26
C PHE A 940 -39.38 -25.47 -13.39
N VAL A 941 -40.31 -26.28 -13.88
CA VAL A 941 -41.48 -26.74 -13.12
C VAL A 941 -41.65 -28.24 -13.30
N PHE A 942 -41.76 -28.96 -12.20
CA PHE A 942 -42.30 -30.32 -12.21
C PHE A 942 -43.77 -30.26 -11.79
N ARG A 943 -44.69 -30.52 -12.73
CA ARG A 943 -46.14 -30.46 -12.50
C ARG A 943 -46.79 -31.84 -12.54
N ILE A 944 -47.94 -31.95 -11.90
CA ILE A 944 -48.94 -33.00 -12.14
C ILE A 944 -50.26 -32.37 -12.60
N ASN A 945 -51.06 -33.14 -13.34
CA ASN A 945 -52.39 -32.73 -13.79
C ASN A 945 -53.42 -33.87 -13.65
N ALA A 946 -54.51 -33.61 -12.93
CA ALA A 946 -55.58 -34.58 -12.67
C ALA A 946 -56.67 -34.66 -13.76
N LEU A 947 -56.65 -33.77 -14.76
CA LEU A 947 -57.50 -33.88 -15.95
C LEU A 947 -56.84 -34.71 -17.06
N GLU A 948 -55.52 -34.58 -17.19
CA GLU A 948 -54.73 -35.23 -18.24
C GLU A 948 -54.08 -36.55 -17.80
N ASP A 949 -54.07 -36.87 -16.50
CA ASP A 949 -53.36 -38.01 -15.92
C ASP A 949 -51.89 -38.07 -16.36
N ASN A 950 -51.18 -36.94 -16.16
CA ASN A 950 -49.76 -36.85 -16.49
C ASN A 950 -48.94 -36.07 -15.46
N ALA A 951 -47.64 -36.31 -15.51
CA ALA A 951 -46.61 -35.52 -14.84
C ALA A 951 -45.63 -34.99 -15.88
N VAL A 952 -45.33 -33.69 -15.84
CA VAL A 952 -44.55 -33.02 -16.89
C VAL A 952 -43.47 -32.14 -16.26
N LEU A 953 -42.26 -32.22 -16.83
CA LEU A 953 -41.17 -31.28 -16.58
C LEU A 953 -41.17 -30.20 -17.67
N PHE A 954 -41.45 -28.97 -17.27
CA PHE A 954 -41.36 -27.79 -18.13
C PHE A 954 -40.09 -26.98 -17.83
N GLU A 955 -39.54 -26.37 -18.87
CA GLU A 955 -38.57 -25.29 -18.79
C GLU A 955 -39.18 -24.00 -19.33
N PHE A 956 -39.12 -22.93 -18.55
CA PHE A 956 -39.48 -21.59 -18.99
C PHE A 956 -38.22 -20.86 -19.45
N ARG A 957 -38.25 -20.35 -20.68
CA ARG A 957 -37.18 -19.55 -21.30
C ARG A 957 -37.75 -18.21 -21.74
N ASN A 958 -37.40 -17.14 -21.03
CA ASN A 958 -37.92 -15.79 -21.27
C ASN A 958 -39.46 -15.76 -21.37
N GLY A 959 -40.11 -16.41 -20.40
CA GLY A 959 -41.57 -16.51 -20.29
C GLY A 959 -42.21 -17.56 -21.20
N LYS A 960 -41.46 -18.12 -22.16
CA LYS A 960 -41.95 -19.17 -23.04
C LYS A 960 -41.77 -20.55 -22.41
N ARG A 961 -42.87 -21.28 -22.26
CA ARG A 961 -42.89 -22.65 -21.76
C ARG A 961 -42.41 -23.63 -22.84
N VAL A 962 -41.47 -24.50 -22.49
CA VAL A 962 -40.96 -25.60 -23.32
C VAL A 962 -41.12 -26.90 -22.54
N GLU A 963 -41.78 -27.89 -23.13
CA GLU A 963 -41.85 -29.24 -22.56
C GLU A 963 -40.52 -29.96 -22.71
N ARG A 964 -40.02 -30.58 -21.63
CA ARG A 964 -38.79 -31.37 -21.65
C ARG A 964 -39.06 -32.86 -21.60
N GLN A 965 -39.93 -33.28 -20.69
CA GLN A 965 -40.31 -34.67 -20.53
C GLN A 965 -41.70 -34.78 -19.93
N SER A 966 -42.52 -35.67 -20.48
CA SER A 966 -43.88 -35.96 -20.03
C SER A 966 -44.02 -37.46 -19.76
N VAL A 967 -44.75 -37.81 -18.70
CA VAL A 967 -44.99 -39.19 -18.27
C VAL A 967 -46.46 -39.34 -17.92
N ASP A 968 -47.14 -40.27 -18.56
CA ASP A 968 -48.52 -40.64 -18.22
C ASP A 968 -48.54 -41.33 -16.85
N VAL A 969 -49.30 -40.79 -15.90
CA VAL A 969 -49.44 -41.30 -14.55
C VAL A 969 -50.79 -40.87 -13.98
N ALA A 970 -51.53 -41.81 -13.39
CA ALA A 970 -52.82 -41.50 -12.79
C ALA A 970 -52.67 -40.48 -11.65
N VAL A 971 -53.40 -39.37 -11.70
CA VAL A 971 -53.38 -38.32 -10.69
C VAL A 971 -54.78 -38.16 -10.11
N ALA A 972 -54.99 -38.73 -8.90
CA ALA A 972 -56.28 -38.66 -8.23
C ALA A 972 -56.67 -37.22 -7.85
N ARG A 973 -57.91 -36.83 -8.15
CA ARG A 973 -58.49 -35.53 -7.77
C ARG A 973 -58.77 -35.48 -6.27
N GLU A 974 -58.68 -34.29 -5.69
CA GLU A 974 -58.94 -34.04 -4.26
C GLU A 974 -58.12 -34.95 -3.32
N GLN A 975 -56.95 -35.41 -3.76
CA GLN A 975 -56.01 -36.20 -2.97
C GLN A 975 -54.64 -35.55 -2.94
N TRP A 976 -53.89 -35.81 -1.87
CA TRP A 976 -52.55 -35.28 -1.68
C TRP A 976 -51.52 -36.08 -2.48
N HIS A 977 -50.74 -35.38 -3.29
CA HIS A 977 -49.64 -35.91 -4.07
C HIS A 977 -48.34 -35.26 -3.63
N ARG A 978 -47.29 -36.06 -3.37
CA ARG A 978 -45.97 -35.54 -3.02
C ARG A 978 -45.13 -35.38 -4.28
N LEU A 979 -44.80 -34.14 -4.64
CA LEU A 979 -43.84 -33.82 -5.68
C LEU A 979 -42.46 -33.64 -5.04
N ARG A 980 -41.44 -34.27 -5.60
CA ARG A 980 -40.05 -34.13 -5.14
C ARG A 980 -39.12 -33.99 -6.33
N ILE A 981 -38.16 -33.08 -6.23
CA ILE A 981 -37.09 -32.90 -7.20
C ILE A 981 -35.73 -33.04 -6.52
N GLU A 982 -34.78 -33.65 -7.22
CA GLU A 982 -33.36 -33.69 -6.86
C GLU A 982 -32.57 -33.02 -7.97
N THR A 983 -31.65 -32.11 -7.60
CA THR A 983 -30.79 -31.39 -8.54
C THR A 983 -29.32 -31.62 -8.22
N GLN A 984 -28.54 -32.00 -9.23
CA GLN A 984 -27.09 -32.15 -9.12
C GLN A 984 -26.39 -31.63 -10.37
N GLY A 985 -25.81 -30.44 -10.27
CA GLY A 985 -25.18 -29.73 -11.38
C GLY A 985 -26.20 -29.38 -12.46
N ARG A 986 -26.29 -30.24 -13.48
CA ARG A 986 -27.23 -30.13 -14.61
C ARG A 986 -28.34 -31.17 -14.59
N TRP A 987 -28.28 -32.15 -13.69
CA TRP A 987 -29.24 -33.24 -13.64
C TRP A 987 -30.46 -32.88 -12.79
N ILE A 988 -31.63 -33.25 -13.30
CA ILE A 988 -32.95 -33.12 -12.66
C ILE A 988 -33.54 -34.52 -12.56
N ARG A 989 -33.82 -34.99 -11.34
CA ARG A 989 -34.68 -36.15 -11.12
C ARG A 989 -35.97 -35.72 -10.45
N ALA A 990 -37.11 -36.14 -10.97
CA ALA A 990 -38.40 -35.80 -10.40
C ALA A 990 -39.20 -37.05 -10.01
N PHE A 991 -39.85 -36.98 -8.86
CA PHE A 991 -40.52 -38.09 -8.20
C PHE A 991 -41.96 -37.70 -7.83
N LEU A 992 -42.88 -38.62 -8.05
CA LEU A 992 -44.24 -38.58 -7.51
C LEU A 992 -44.35 -39.64 -6.40
N GLY A 993 -44.51 -39.20 -5.15
CA GLY A 993 -44.34 -40.08 -4.00
C GLY A 993 -42.88 -40.53 -3.88
N ASP A 994 -42.64 -41.84 -3.88
CA ASP A 994 -41.29 -42.46 -3.92
C ASP A 994 -40.91 -42.93 -5.33
N ARG A 995 -41.81 -42.82 -6.31
CA ARG A 995 -41.58 -43.29 -7.68
C ARG A 995 -40.89 -42.21 -8.50
N GLN A 996 -39.68 -42.50 -8.99
CA GLN A 996 -39.01 -41.66 -9.98
C GLN A 996 -39.77 -41.71 -11.30
N LEU A 997 -40.10 -40.55 -11.85
CA LEU A 997 -40.80 -40.43 -13.14
C LEU A 997 -39.88 -39.86 -14.22
N ILE A 998 -39.06 -38.86 -13.87
CA ILE A 998 -38.27 -38.07 -14.84
C ILE A 998 -36.81 -38.09 -14.42
N ASP A 999 -35.92 -38.21 -15.40
CA ASP A 999 -34.47 -38.06 -15.28
C ASP A 999 -33.96 -37.29 -16.50
N TYR A 1000 -33.56 -36.04 -16.30
CA TYR A 1000 -33.28 -35.10 -17.38
C TYR A 1000 -32.01 -34.30 -17.12
N GLN A 1001 -31.18 -34.16 -18.15
CA GLN A 1001 -29.98 -33.32 -18.11
C GLN A 1001 -30.26 -31.97 -18.78
N ALA A 1002 -30.27 -30.90 -17.98
CA ALA A 1002 -30.41 -29.54 -18.49
C ALA A 1002 -29.15 -29.07 -19.23
N GLU A 1003 -29.35 -28.12 -20.15
CA GLU A 1003 -28.25 -27.47 -20.89
C GLU A 1003 -27.38 -26.58 -19.97
N ARG A 1004 -27.87 -26.25 -18.77
CA ARG A 1004 -27.27 -25.29 -17.83
C ARG A 1004 -27.30 -25.79 -16.39
N ASN A 1005 -26.41 -25.24 -15.55
CA ASN A 1005 -26.42 -25.51 -14.12
C ASN A 1005 -27.71 -24.98 -13.45
N LEU A 1006 -28.23 -25.76 -12.51
CA LEU A 1006 -29.51 -25.52 -11.85
C LEU A 1006 -29.28 -24.72 -10.57
N VAL A 1007 -29.36 -23.40 -10.66
CA VAL A 1007 -29.20 -22.50 -9.51
C VAL A 1007 -30.36 -21.52 -9.49
N GLY A 1008 -31.00 -21.34 -8.35
CA GLY A 1008 -32.07 -20.37 -8.16
C GLY A 1008 -33.02 -20.72 -7.01
N TYR A 1009 -34.10 -19.96 -6.91
CA TYR A 1009 -35.12 -20.12 -5.88
C TYR A 1009 -36.08 -21.28 -6.18
N LEU A 1010 -36.87 -21.63 -5.17
CA LEU A 1010 -38.00 -22.55 -5.23
C LEU A 1010 -39.32 -21.79 -5.19
N GLY A 1011 -40.38 -22.40 -5.71
CA GLY A 1011 -41.69 -21.80 -5.72
C GLY A 1011 -42.81 -22.80 -5.95
N LEU A 1012 -44.05 -22.32 -5.86
CA LEU A 1012 -45.25 -23.07 -6.18
C LEU A 1012 -45.84 -22.53 -7.47
N TRP A 1013 -46.39 -23.43 -8.28
CA TRP A 1013 -46.84 -23.12 -9.62
C TRP A 1013 -48.16 -23.81 -9.94
N THR A 1014 -49.03 -23.13 -10.69
CA THR A 1014 -50.26 -23.72 -11.26
C THR A 1014 -50.49 -23.20 -12.68
N LYS A 1015 -51.63 -23.56 -13.31
CA LYS A 1015 -51.99 -23.13 -14.65
C LYS A 1015 -53.45 -22.72 -14.75
N ALA A 1016 -53.71 -21.67 -15.52
CA ALA A 1016 -55.04 -21.24 -15.92
C ALA A 1016 -56.01 -21.13 -14.72
N ASP A 1017 -57.11 -21.88 -14.74
CA ASP A 1017 -58.18 -21.87 -13.75
C ASP A 1017 -58.01 -22.93 -12.65
N SER A 1018 -56.83 -23.56 -12.55
CA SER A 1018 -56.54 -24.53 -11.49
C SER A 1018 -56.76 -23.93 -10.11
N VAL A 1019 -57.47 -24.66 -9.26
CA VAL A 1019 -57.54 -24.41 -7.82
C VAL A 1019 -56.75 -25.52 -7.14
N ALA A 1020 -55.65 -25.18 -6.50
CA ALA A 1020 -54.73 -26.15 -5.90
C ALA A 1020 -54.29 -25.71 -4.51
N LEU A 1021 -54.24 -26.68 -3.59
CA LEU A 1021 -53.77 -26.48 -2.23
C LEU A 1021 -52.39 -27.12 -2.04
N PHE A 1022 -51.48 -26.41 -1.40
CA PHE A 1022 -50.09 -26.82 -1.18
C PHE A 1022 -49.75 -26.86 0.31
N LYS A 1023 -48.91 -27.81 0.73
CA LYS A 1023 -48.33 -27.83 2.08
C LYS A 1023 -46.95 -28.46 2.12
N GLY A 1024 -46.21 -28.12 3.17
CA GLY A 1024 -44.92 -28.76 3.48
C GLY A 1024 -43.89 -28.61 2.37
N LEU A 1025 -43.75 -27.40 1.80
CA LEU A 1025 -42.63 -27.11 0.90
C LEU A 1025 -41.34 -27.16 1.74
N THR A 1026 -40.45 -28.09 1.42
CA THR A 1026 -39.15 -28.22 2.09
C THR A 1026 -38.01 -28.18 1.10
N VAL A 1027 -36.87 -27.63 1.55
CA VAL A 1027 -35.58 -27.69 0.84
C VAL A 1027 -34.53 -28.29 1.75
N ASP A 1028 -33.81 -29.28 1.24
CA ASP A 1028 -32.68 -29.90 1.91
C ASP A 1028 -31.39 -29.35 1.30
N LEU A 1029 -30.65 -28.59 2.09
CA LEU A 1029 -29.40 -27.97 1.66
C LEU A 1029 -28.22 -28.95 1.78
N PRO A 1030 -27.13 -28.75 1.02
CA PRO A 1030 -25.95 -29.63 1.03
C PRO A 1030 -25.25 -29.77 2.40
N ASP A 1031 -25.52 -28.88 3.34
CA ASP A 1031 -24.98 -28.89 4.70
C ASP A 1031 -25.85 -29.66 5.72
N GLY A 1032 -26.91 -30.33 5.24
CA GLY A 1032 -27.80 -31.17 6.05
C GLY A 1032 -28.93 -30.41 6.74
N ARG A 1033 -29.08 -29.11 6.52
CA ARG A 1033 -30.22 -28.32 7.04
C ARG A 1033 -31.44 -28.43 6.13
N SER A 1034 -32.59 -28.77 6.70
CA SER A 1034 -33.89 -28.70 6.01
C SER A 1034 -34.64 -27.43 6.42
N HIS A 1035 -35.00 -26.58 5.47
CA HIS A 1035 -35.87 -25.43 5.72
C HIS A 1035 -37.30 -25.76 5.27
N ILE A 1036 -38.28 -25.44 6.13
CA ILE A 1036 -39.70 -25.74 5.88
C ILE A 1036 -40.46 -24.43 5.72
N PHE A 1037 -41.05 -24.24 4.54
CA PHE A 1037 -41.91 -23.10 4.23
C PHE A 1037 -43.36 -23.47 4.57
N GLN A 1038 -43.83 -23.03 5.75
CA GLN A 1038 -45.21 -23.24 6.22
C GLN A 1038 -46.02 -21.94 6.19
N SER A 1039 -47.35 -22.09 6.08
CA SER A 1039 -48.28 -21.05 6.52
C SER A 1039 -48.13 -20.87 8.02
N PRO A 1040 -48.07 -19.63 8.55
CA PRO A 1040 -48.25 -19.40 9.98
C PRO A 1040 -49.58 -20.03 10.41
N ARG A 1041 -49.60 -20.66 11.59
CA ARG A 1041 -50.84 -21.13 12.22
C ARG A 1041 -51.65 -19.97 12.76
#